data_AF-A0A1X2IKG1-F1
#
_entry.id   AF-A0A1X2IKG1-F1
#
_cell.length_a   1.000
_cell.length_b   1.000
_cell.length_c   1.000
_cell.angle_alpha   90.00
_cell.angle_beta   90.00
_cell.angle_gamma   90.00
#
_symmetry.space_group_name_H-M   'P 1'
#
loop_
_entity.id
_entity.type
_entity.pdbx_description
1 polymer ?
#
loop_
_entity_poly.entity_id
_entity_poly.type
_entity_poly.pdbx_seq_one_letter_code
_entity_poly.pdbx_strand_id
1 'polypeptide(L)'
;MVVYVLFLLLYMASLGLASWPSFIVSPIFTKINQQQQQHHHQHDTTDETRSDADDYEPLPNDQFSTGPGLHEDGTLPSTLIDSVPWRANASELVAVELLCTLDDQFCSKVLVALQTAAQDFTHVVHLKTKLVIRAAYYEFCDHICANDTYGLGAPSSQFTLPFKDGDMNFIYPQALAKQLSPYEYTTSWVYHDVMIELNHDPYMNAIDMETLRRDDGWNGTGIPPFGKYWFKGDPDIQSYQIDFEYILLHEILHGMGFVSSWAAYFDNTASPFHTLLDGIFNPTDLQFVTPSPYWSIQPPTGPTYVTGFQPTMIFDKFLFITPPATNATKTFENNKNSPPTIQNHTSLMDLGFTLQDFCVPGDEAFIIHFVQAFQKSTQSHEAKQLYSMLTEEHALTFQFGPTLVNHNNTDNETYNIMDYLNETYTHMDLLTGEQTLNALDHHEQSGRLFRPGVAIAHVGNELRDTPDFVMTSTYRQGKTLQQLVDEVYSKAPVIHYKVALNESTTVERVYKSPIGPGILRMLDAIGYVTVLDGSHTNYSVPVYNDGSGSGDDDVGNSDDGHPGGERHRKQQPYNSMIRKTKNSHRNVCDDMRTLATKQKTPTRLSSGTTKVTCIWRISSSYSVILKLFILCLYNFYYYL
;
A
#
# COMPACT_ATOMS: atom_id res chain seq x y z
N MET A 1 -52.28 -33.65 5.57
CA MET A 1 -51.02 -33.17 4.95
C MET A 1 -50.39 -34.17 3.98
N VAL A 2 -50.18 -35.44 4.33
CA VAL A 2 -49.54 -36.44 3.43
C VAL A 2 -50.30 -36.67 2.10
N VAL A 3 -51.64 -36.57 2.11
CA VAL A 3 -52.46 -36.72 0.89
C VAL A 3 -52.38 -35.50 -0.04
N TYR A 4 -52.13 -34.30 0.51
CA TYR A 4 -52.00 -33.07 -0.28
C TYR A 4 -50.64 -32.96 -0.96
N VAL A 5 -49.59 -33.45 -0.31
CA VAL A 5 -48.23 -33.51 -0.89
C VAL A 5 -48.15 -34.52 -2.03
N LEU A 6 -48.89 -35.64 -1.94
CA LEU A 6 -48.96 -36.62 -3.04
C LEU A 6 -49.68 -36.05 -4.28
N PHE A 7 -50.74 -35.25 -4.10
CA PHE A 7 -51.44 -34.62 -5.22
C PHE A 7 -50.60 -33.53 -5.91
N LEU A 8 -49.80 -32.77 -5.15
CA LEU A 8 -48.91 -31.76 -5.71
C LEU A 8 -47.76 -32.39 -6.53
N LEU A 9 -47.22 -33.52 -6.07
CA LEU A 9 -46.14 -34.25 -6.76
C LEU A 9 -46.65 -34.98 -8.02
N LEU A 10 -47.88 -35.47 -8.02
CA LEU A 10 -48.53 -36.03 -9.22
C LEU A 10 -48.90 -34.96 -10.25
N TYR A 11 -49.23 -33.74 -9.81
CA TYR A 11 -49.52 -32.61 -10.68
C TYR A 11 -48.25 -32.10 -11.39
N MET A 12 -47.13 -31.99 -10.68
CA MET A 12 -45.83 -31.59 -11.24
C MET A 12 -45.25 -32.61 -12.23
N ALA A 13 -45.54 -33.91 -12.04
CA ALA A 13 -45.12 -34.96 -12.97
C ALA A 13 -45.90 -34.97 -14.31
N SER A 14 -47.01 -34.22 -14.41
CA SER A 14 -47.85 -34.17 -15.63
C SER A 14 -47.46 -33.09 -16.64
N LEU A 15 -46.55 -32.17 -16.28
CA LEU A 15 -46.13 -31.03 -17.10
C LEU A 15 -44.87 -31.32 -17.94
N GLY A 16 -44.74 -32.55 -18.44
CA GLY A 16 -43.55 -33.06 -19.13
C GLY A 16 -42.85 -32.07 -20.05
N LEU A 17 -41.64 -31.66 -19.67
CA LEU A 17 -40.62 -31.12 -20.55
C LEU A 17 -39.29 -31.83 -20.25
N ALA A 18 -38.94 -32.71 -21.20
CA ALA A 18 -37.62 -33.33 -21.36
C ALA A 18 -36.55 -32.24 -21.62
N SER A 19 -35.27 -32.37 -21.32
CA SER A 19 -34.35 -33.44 -21.70
C SER A 19 -32.97 -33.14 -21.09
N TRP A 20 -32.23 -34.16 -20.65
CA TRP A 20 -30.82 -34.05 -20.27
C TRP A 20 -30.03 -35.09 -21.08
N PRO A 21 -28.93 -34.75 -21.75
CA PRO A 21 -28.07 -35.73 -22.37
C PRO A 21 -27.07 -36.30 -21.36
N SER A 22 -26.78 -37.57 -21.57
CA SER A 22 -25.91 -38.46 -20.81
C SER A 22 -24.45 -38.02 -20.79
N PHE A 23 -23.80 -38.07 -19.62
CA PHE A 23 -22.34 -38.09 -19.54
C PHE A 23 -21.84 -39.54 -19.42
N ILE A 24 -21.05 -39.93 -20.42
CA ILE A 24 -20.29 -41.17 -20.45
C ILE A 24 -18.95 -40.92 -19.74
N VAL A 25 -18.65 -41.78 -18.77
CA VAL A 25 -17.35 -41.88 -18.11
C VAL A 25 -16.35 -42.56 -19.06
N SER A 26 -15.18 -41.97 -19.24
CA SER A 26 -14.01 -42.65 -19.82
C SER A 26 -12.81 -42.52 -18.89
N PRO A 27 -12.12 -43.63 -18.55
CA PRO A 27 -10.90 -43.60 -17.74
C PRO A 27 -9.66 -43.73 -18.64
N ILE A 28 -8.65 -42.86 -18.47
CA ILE A 28 -7.31 -43.10 -19.00
C ILE A 28 -6.26 -42.89 -17.91
N PHE A 29 -5.34 -43.85 -17.87
CA PHE A 29 -4.28 -44.15 -16.93
C PHE A 29 -3.09 -43.17 -16.93
N THR A 30 -2.50 -43.02 -15.74
CA THR A 30 -1.10 -42.80 -15.33
C THR A 30 0.03 -42.72 -16.37
N LYS A 31 0.99 -41.79 -16.15
CA LYS A 31 2.44 -42.06 -15.92
C LYS A 31 3.19 -40.77 -15.53
N ILE A 32 3.82 -40.75 -14.35
CA ILE A 32 5.28 -40.79 -14.09
C ILE A 32 6.05 -39.52 -14.53
N ASN A 33 6.56 -38.75 -13.56
CA ASN A 33 8.02 -38.67 -13.40
C ASN A 33 8.44 -38.27 -11.97
N GLN A 34 9.31 -39.12 -11.42
CA GLN A 34 9.96 -39.02 -10.12
C GLN A 34 11.43 -39.37 -10.39
N GLN A 35 12.32 -38.39 -10.27
CA GLN A 35 13.79 -38.51 -10.17
C GLN A 35 14.27 -37.06 -9.91
N GLN A 36 15.19 -36.75 -9.00
CA GLN A 36 16.37 -37.52 -8.63
C GLN A 36 16.90 -37.03 -7.27
N GLN A 37 17.39 -37.97 -6.46
CA GLN A 37 18.15 -37.74 -5.24
C GLN A 37 19.54 -38.40 -5.42
N GLN A 38 20.55 -37.81 -4.78
CA GLN A 38 21.83 -38.40 -4.32
C GLN A 38 23.06 -38.50 -5.24
N HIS A 39 24.14 -37.85 -4.79
CA HIS A 39 25.52 -38.34 -4.63
C HIS A 39 26.26 -37.36 -3.67
N HIS A 40 27.38 -37.66 -3.02
CA HIS A 40 27.77 -38.74 -2.09
C HIS A 40 28.86 -38.13 -1.16
N HIS A 41 29.11 -38.73 -0.01
CA HIS A 41 30.01 -38.28 1.07
C HIS A 41 31.48 -38.02 0.67
N GLN A 42 32.14 -37.07 1.36
CA GLN A 42 33.46 -37.35 1.97
C GLN A 42 33.74 -36.46 3.20
N HIS A 43 34.23 -37.12 4.26
CA HIS A 43 34.73 -36.53 5.52
C HIS A 43 36.06 -35.81 5.29
N ASP A 44 36.26 -34.65 5.94
CA ASP A 44 37.55 -34.38 6.58
C ASP A 44 37.38 -33.44 7.79
N THR A 45 38.15 -33.73 8.82
CA THR A 45 38.22 -33.02 10.11
C THR A 45 39.40 -32.05 10.09
N THR A 46 39.22 -30.80 10.51
CA THR A 46 40.07 -30.08 11.49
C THR A 46 39.74 -28.59 11.55
N ASP A 47 39.77 -28.09 12.78
CA ASP A 47 40.28 -26.79 13.23
C ASP A 47 39.39 -25.56 13.35
N GLU A 48 39.70 -24.87 14.45
CA GLU A 48 38.94 -23.85 15.15
C GLU A 48 39.06 -22.44 14.56
N THR A 49 38.02 -21.63 14.85
CA THR A 49 38.07 -20.18 15.07
C THR A 49 38.43 -19.26 13.88
N ARG A 50 37.41 -18.86 13.12
CA ARG A 50 37.25 -17.47 12.66
C ARG A 50 35.79 -17.24 12.21
N SER A 51 35.01 -16.52 13.01
CA SER A 51 33.67 -16.08 12.62
C SER A 51 33.81 -14.76 11.84
N ASP A 52 33.96 -14.85 10.53
CA ASP A 52 33.80 -13.71 9.64
C ASP A 52 32.28 -13.46 9.46
N ALA A 53 31.89 -12.18 9.51
CA ALA A 53 30.51 -11.72 9.66
C ALA A 53 29.83 -11.39 8.30
N ASP A 54 30.19 -12.09 7.24
CA ASP A 54 29.84 -11.69 5.86
C ASP A 54 28.80 -12.59 5.16
N ASP A 55 28.29 -13.64 5.81
CA ASP A 55 27.23 -14.50 5.26
C ASP A 55 25.90 -14.25 6.00
N TYR A 56 25.29 -13.08 5.76
CA TYR A 56 23.87 -12.87 6.09
C TYR A 56 23.07 -13.02 4.80
N GLU A 57 22.67 -14.24 4.47
CA GLU A 57 21.60 -14.43 3.48
C GLU A 57 20.33 -13.76 4.04
N PRO A 58 19.68 -12.83 3.30
CA PRO A 58 18.41 -12.28 3.73
C PRO A 58 17.41 -13.43 3.88
N LEU A 59 16.81 -13.53 5.08
CA LEU A 59 15.81 -14.54 5.37
C LEU A 59 14.70 -14.49 4.30
N PRO A 60 14.24 -15.64 3.77
CA PRO A 60 13.13 -15.68 2.82
C PRO A 60 11.89 -15.06 3.47
N ASN A 61 11.45 -13.94 2.93
CA ASN A 61 10.42 -13.08 3.51
C ASN A 61 9.00 -13.43 3.00
N ASP A 62 8.77 -14.68 2.60
CA ASP A 62 7.48 -15.20 2.09
C ASP A 62 6.30 -15.01 3.09
N GLN A 63 6.55 -14.48 4.29
CA GLN A 63 5.57 -14.22 5.34
C GLN A 63 5.20 -12.75 5.57
N PHE A 64 5.84 -11.79 4.86
CA PHE A 64 5.53 -10.36 4.98
C PHE A 64 4.87 -9.77 3.73
N SER A 65 4.57 -10.60 2.73
CA SER A 65 3.72 -10.19 1.62
C SER A 65 2.30 -9.97 2.15
N THR A 66 1.81 -8.73 2.09
CA THR A 66 0.39 -8.41 2.23
C THR A 66 -0.36 -9.02 1.04
N GLY A 67 -0.61 -10.32 1.14
CA GLY A 67 -1.13 -11.16 0.05
C GLY A 67 -0.06 -11.48 -1.00
N PRO A 68 -0.10 -12.65 -1.65
CA PRO A 68 0.69 -12.89 -2.84
C PRO A 68 0.39 -11.80 -3.88
N GLY A 69 1.44 -11.29 -4.54
CA GLY A 69 1.27 -10.41 -5.70
C GLY A 69 0.36 -11.04 -6.77
N LEU A 70 -0.05 -10.22 -7.75
CA LEU A 70 -1.01 -10.46 -8.87
C LEU A 70 -1.16 -11.89 -9.45
N HIS A 71 -0.20 -12.78 -9.23
CA HIS A 71 -0.16 -14.12 -9.79
C HIS A 71 -0.78 -15.24 -8.92
N GLU A 72 -0.91 -15.09 -7.59
CA GLU A 72 -1.27 -16.24 -6.73
C GLU A 72 -2.58 -16.10 -5.93
N ASP A 73 -3.20 -14.91 -5.83
CA ASP A 73 -4.50 -14.73 -5.15
C ASP A 73 -5.73 -14.71 -6.09
N GLY A 74 -5.54 -14.79 -7.42
CA GLY A 74 -6.62 -15.10 -8.37
C GLY A 74 -7.71 -14.02 -8.59
N THR A 75 -7.36 -12.74 -8.74
CA THR A 75 -8.34 -11.62 -8.67
C THR A 75 -8.44 -10.64 -9.85
N LEU A 76 -7.48 -10.57 -10.78
CA LEU A 76 -7.70 -9.83 -12.03
C LEU A 76 -8.59 -10.65 -12.98
N PRO A 77 -9.39 -10.02 -13.87
CA PRO A 77 -10.11 -10.76 -14.91
C PRO A 77 -9.14 -11.67 -15.67
N SER A 78 -9.48 -12.95 -15.82
CA SER A 78 -8.60 -13.93 -16.50
C SER A 78 -8.11 -13.46 -17.87
N THR A 79 -8.97 -12.73 -18.59
CA THR A 79 -8.66 -12.07 -19.86
C THR A 79 -7.50 -11.08 -19.77
N LEU A 80 -7.36 -10.34 -18.67
CA LEU A 80 -6.24 -9.43 -18.42
C LEU A 80 -4.98 -10.18 -17.98
N ILE A 81 -5.11 -11.20 -17.15
CA ILE A 81 -3.96 -12.01 -16.70
C ILE A 81 -3.27 -12.68 -17.89
N ASP A 82 -4.06 -13.21 -18.82
CA ASP A 82 -3.57 -13.88 -20.01
C ASP A 82 -3.16 -12.90 -21.13
N SER A 83 -3.43 -11.61 -20.95
CA SER A 83 -3.07 -10.58 -21.94
C SER A 83 -1.57 -10.28 -21.94
N VAL A 84 -1.05 -9.93 -23.12
CA VAL A 84 0.32 -9.44 -23.23
C VAL A 84 0.32 -7.98 -22.76
N PRO A 85 1.10 -7.62 -21.72
CA PRO A 85 1.14 -6.24 -21.25
C PRO A 85 1.74 -5.33 -22.32
N TRP A 86 1.11 -4.18 -22.49
CA TRP A 86 1.67 -3.03 -23.20
C TRP A 86 2.84 -2.49 -22.40
N ARG A 87 3.92 -2.08 -23.07
CA ARG A 87 5.14 -1.62 -22.38
C ARG A 87 5.63 -0.31 -22.96
N ALA A 88 6.11 0.55 -22.07
CA ALA A 88 6.83 1.76 -22.42
C ALA A 88 7.92 2.02 -21.38
N ASN A 89 8.91 2.82 -21.75
CA ASN A 89 9.90 3.33 -20.80
C ASN A 89 9.54 4.77 -20.47
N ALA A 90 9.31 5.06 -19.20
CA ALA A 90 9.17 6.43 -18.73
C ALA A 90 10.54 7.12 -18.72
N SER A 91 11.58 6.42 -18.23
CA SER A 91 12.98 6.85 -18.25
C SER A 91 13.92 5.65 -18.43
N GLU A 92 15.24 5.86 -18.39
CA GLU A 92 16.21 4.76 -18.41
C GLU A 92 16.09 3.83 -17.19
N LEU A 93 15.58 4.36 -16.08
CA LEU A 93 15.43 3.65 -14.81
C LEU A 93 13.99 3.28 -14.49
N VAL A 94 13.00 3.71 -15.26
CA VAL A 94 11.59 3.39 -15.00
C VAL A 94 10.92 2.86 -16.25
N ALA A 95 10.47 1.61 -16.16
CA ALA A 95 9.60 0.98 -17.14
C ALA A 95 8.16 0.95 -16.61
N VAL A 96 7.20 1.10 -17.52
CA VAL A 96 5.77 0.95 -17.22
C VAL A 96 5.19 -0.21 -18.02
N GLU A 97 4.31 -0.97 -17.39
CA GLU A 97 3.54 -2.04 -18.01
C GLU A 97 2.05 -1.82 -17.78
N LEU A 98 1.23 -2.00 -18.82
CA LEU A 98 -0.22 -1.89 -18.75
C LEU A 98 -0.88 -3.19 -19.21
N LEU A 99 -1.70 -3.78 -18.33
CA LEU A 99 -2.68 -4.80 -18.68
C LEU A 99 -3.98 -4.08 -19.04
N CYS A 100 -4.40 -4.18 -20.31
CA CYS A 100 -5.62 -3.55 -20.82
C CYS A 100 -6.12 -4.31 -22.05
N THR A 101 -7.40 -4.70 -22.04
CA THR A 101 -8.02 -5.54 -23.08
C THR A 101 -9.27 -4.93 -23.70
N LEU A 102 -9.54 -3.64 -23.48
CA LEU A 102 -10.77 -3.00 -23.95
C LEU A 102 -10.73 -2.69 -25.45
N ASP A 103 -9.93 -1.70 -25.85
CA ASP A 103 -9.71 -1.28 -27.24
C ASP A 103 -8.27 -0.76 -27.39
N ASP A 104 -7.60 -1.11 -28.49
CA ASP A 104 -6.18 -0.77 -28.70
C ASP A 104 -5.91 0.74 -28.66
N GLN A 105 -6.80 1.55 -29.25
CA GLN A 105 -6.63 3.00 -29.27
C GLN A 105 -6.81 3.58 -27.87
N PHE A 106 -7.79 3.10 -27.12
CA PHE A 106 -8.02 3.53 -25.75
C PHE A 106 -6.91 3.07 -24.80
N CYS A 107 -6.51 1.80 -24.87
CA CYS A 107 -5.39 1.25 -24.09
C CYS A 107 -4.08 2.00 -24.38
N SER A 108 -3.86 2.44 -25.63
CA SER A 108 -2.72 3.29 -25.96
C SER A 108 -2.76 4.66 -25.26
N LYS A 109 -3.94 5.28 -25.10
CA LYS A 109 -4.08 6.53 -24.34
C LYS A 109 -3.74 6.34 -22.86
N VAL A 110 -4.24 5.25 -22.27
CA VAL A 110 -3.96 4.88 -20.87
C VAL A 110 -2.46 4.63 -20.67
N LEU A 111 -1.79 3.91 -21.59
CA LEU A 111 -0.35 3.67 -21.51
C LEU A 111 0.46 4.96 -21.57
N VAL A 112 0.10 5.88 -22.48
CA VAL A 112 0.78 7.18 -22.61
C VAL A 112 0.61 8.03 -21.36
N ALA A 113 -0.59 8.06 -20.77
CA ALA A 113 -0.83 8.75 -19.51
C ALA A 113 -0.01 8.13 -18.37
N LEU A 114 0.06 6.79 -18.27
CA LEU A 114 0.87 6.10 -17.26
C LEU A 114 2.36 6.39 -17.43
N GLN A 115 2.85 6.39 -18.67
CA GLN A 115 4.23 6.74 -19.00
C GLN A 115 4.54 8.18 -18.59
N THR A 116 3.63 9.12 -18.85
CA THR A 116 3.83 10.56 -18.56
C THR A 116 3.80 10.82 -17.06
N ALA A 117 2.86 10.23 -16.32
CA ALA A 117 2.83 10.32 -14.86
C ALA A 117 4.10 9.73 -14.20
N ALA A 118 4.59 8.60 -14.72
CA ALA A 118 5.86 8.03 -14.27
C ALA A 118 7.07 8.92 -14.61
N GLN A 119 7.03 9.63 -15.75
CA GLN A 119 8.05 10.62 -16.10
C GLN A 119 8.07 11.77 -15.10
N ASP A 120 6.91 12.34 -14.78
CA ASP A 120 6.78 13.42 -13.80
C ASP A 120 7.36 13.04 -12.44
N PHE A 121 7.13 11.81 -11.99
CA PHE A 121 7.78 11.28 -10.79
C PHE A 121 9.32 11.27 -10.92
N THR A 122 9.84 10.70 -12.01
CA THR A 122 11.31 10.60 -12.22
C THR A 122 12.01 11.93 -12.49
N HIS A 123 11.27 12.97 -12.88
CA HIS A 123 11.83 14.30 -13.04
C HIS A 123 12.20 14.95 -11.71
N VAL A 124 11.56 14.54 -10.62
CA VAL A 124 11.77 15.13 -9.29
C VAL A 124 12.34 14.16 -8.25
N VAL A 125 12.36 12.86 -8.55
CA VAL A 125 12.96 11.81 -7.71
C VAL A 125 14.14 11.15 -8.42
N HIS A 126 15.30 11.15 -7.76
CA HIS A 126 16.52 10.52 -8.23
C HIS A 126 16.55 9.04 -7.84
N LEU A 127 16.41 8.18 -8.83
CA LEU A 127 16.48 6.73 -8.67
C LEU A 127 17.91 6.23 -8.93
N LYS A 128 18.34 5.24 -8.14
CA LYS A 128 19.61 4.53 -8.31
C LYS A 128 19.42 3.22 -9.04
N THR A 129 18.29 2.56 -8.81
CA THR A 129 17.99 1.24 -9.35
C THR A 129 16.71 1.26 -10.17
N LYS A 130 16.62 0.33 -11.13
CA LYS A 130 15.47 0.26 -12.03
C LYS A 130 14.19 -0.09 -11.29
N LEU A 131 13.12 0.61 -11.63
CA LEU A 131 11.76 0.34 -11.17
C LEU A 131 10.87 -0.10 -12.33
N VAL A 132 9.93 -1.00 -12.03
CA VAL A 132 8.86 -1.43 -12.93
C VAL A 132 7.53 -1.10 -12.28
N ILE A 133 6.73 -0.25 -12.92
CA ILE A 133 5.38 0.11 -12.48
C ILE A 133 4.40 -0.65 -13.36
N ARG A 134 3.54 -1.48 -12.76
CA ARG A 134 2.52 -2.23 -13.49
C ARG A 134 1.12 -1.72 -13.15
N ALA A 135 0.36 -1.34 -14.17
CA ALA A 135 -1.03 -0.97 -14.05
C ALA A 135 -1.95 -2.01 -14.71
N ALA A 136 -3.14 -2.21 -14.16
CA ALA A 136 -4.27 -2.88 -14.80
C ALA A 136 -5.43 -1.90 -14.97
N TYR A 137 -5.99 -1.82 -16.17
CA TYR A 137 -7.11 -0.93 -16.48
C TYR A 137 -8.33 -1.74 -16.93
N TYR A 138 -9.41 -1.68 -16.16
CA TYR A 138 -10.58 -2.54 -16.35
C TYR A 138 -11.83 -2.01 -15.62
N GLU A 139 -13.00 -2.56 -15.95
CA GLU A 139 -14.27 -2.26 -15.25
C GLU A 139 -14.27 -2.96 -13.88
N PHE A 140 -14.36 -2.21 -12.79
CA PHE A 140 -14.40 -2.83 -11.46
C PHE A 140 -15.72 -3.60 -11.27
N CYS A 141 -16.81 -3.11 -11.83
CA CYS A 141 -18.14 -3.73 -11.79
C CYS A 141 -18.24 -5.13 -12.42
N ASP A 142 -17.24 -5.59 -13.18
CA ASP A 142 -17.17 -6.98 -13.62
C ASP A 142 -16.97 -7.96 -12.45
N HIS A 143 -16.40 -7.48 -11.32
CA HIS A 143 -16.01 -8.30 -10.17
C HIS A 143 -16.42 -7.74 -8.80
N ILE A 144 -16.30 -6.43 -8.56
CA ILE A 144 -16.70 -5.71 -7.34
C ILE A 144 -17.17 -4.30 -7.74
N CYS A 145 -18.44 -3.96 -7.54
CA CYS A 145 -18.95 -2.64 -7.91
C CYS A 145 -18.38 -1.53 -7.01
N ALA A 146 -17.66 -0.60 -7.61
CA ALA A 146 -17.16 0.60 -6.95
C ALA A 146 -17.18 1.79 -7.90
N ASN A 147 -18.37 2.32 -8.11
CA ASN A 147 -18.64 3.35 -9.13
C ASN A 147 -17.88 4.66 -8.90
N ASP A 148 -17.41 4.90 -7.68
CA ASP A 148 -16.79 6.17 -7.26
C ASP A 148 -15.28 6.05 -6.97
N THR A 149 -14.68 4.86 -7.09
CA THR A 149 -13.23 4.67 -7.01
C THR A 149 -12.60 4.83 -8.40
N TYR A 150 -11.63 5.74 -8.52
CA TYR A 150 -10.92 5.98 -9.78
C TYR A 150 -9.76 5.01 -10.01
N GLY A 151 -9.07 4.63 -8.95
CA GLY A 151 -7.94 3.72 -8.99
C GLY A 151 -7.41 3.42 -7.59
N LEU A 152 -6.41 2.55 -7.55
CA LEU A 152 -5.73 2.07 -6.35
C LEU A 152 -4.26 1.80 -6.68
N GLY A 153 -3.36 2.47 -5.99
CA GLY A 153 -1.92 2.24 -6.05
C GLY A 153 -1.38 1.62 -4.77
N ALA A 154 -0.48 0.66 -4.89
CA ALA A 154 0.18 0.04 -3.74
C ALA A 154 1.58 -0.48 -4.08
N PRO A 155 2.46 -0.59 -3.07
CA PRO A 155 3.71 -1.33 -3.22
C PRO A 155 3.42 -2.79 -3.59
N SER A 156 4.11 -3.35 -4.58
CA SER A 156 3.90 -4.74 -5.00
C SER A 156 4.45 -5.75 -3.99
N SER A 157 5.43 -5.33 -3.19
CA SER A 157 5.95 -6.07 -2.04
C SER A 157 6.58 -5.09 -1.06
N GLN A 158 6.91 -5.59 0.12
CA GLN A 158 7.31 -4.82 1.27
C GLN A 158 8.40 -5.55 2.07
N PHE A 159 9.38 -4.81 2.60
CA PHE A 159 10.60 -5.37 3.16
C PHE A 159 11.05 -4.64 4.41
N THR A 160 11.46 -5.42 5.41
CA THR A 160 12.30 -4.92 6.51
C THR A 160 13.75 -4.91 6.05
N LEU A 161 14.49 -3.83 6.31
CA LEU A 161 15.85 -3.66 5.82
C LEU A 161 16.87 -3.86 6.96
N PRO A 162 17.65 -4.97 6.98
CA PRO A 162 18.56 -5.29 8.08
C PRO A 162 19.94 -4.64 8.00
N PHE A 163 20.13 -3.65 7.13
CA PHE A 163 21.41 -2.99 6.88
C PHE A 163 21.50 -1.59 7.50
N LYS A 164 22.70 -1.01 7.49
CA LYS A 164 23.04 0.24 8.22
C LYS A 164 22.12 1.42 7.92
N ASP A 165 21.64 1.52 6.69
CA ASP A 165 20.80 2.63 6.22
C ASP A 165 19.29 2.31 6.32
N GLY A 166 18.94 1.10 6.77
CA GLY A 166 17.58 0.65 7.02
C GLY A 166 17.23 0.65 8.51
N ASP A 167 15.99 1.00 8.85
CA ASP A 167 15.44 0.87 10.19
C ASP A 167 14.61 -0.41 10.29
N MET A 168 15.15 -1.44 10.93
CA MET A 168 14.51 -2.77 11.03
C MET A 168 13.16 -2.77 11.75
N ASN A 169 12.80 -1.67 12.41
CA ASN A 169 11.51 -1.56 13.08
C ASN A 169 10.37 -1.18 12.10
N PHE A 170 10.71 -0.89 10.84
CA PHE A 170 9.76 -0.45 9.83
C PHE A 170 9.80 -1.31 8.59
N ILE A 171 8.67 -1.28 7.89
CA ILE A 171 8.48 -1.91 6.61
C ILE A 171 8.63 -0.86 5.50
N TYR A 172 9.43 -1.18 4.50
CA TYR A 172 9.70 -0.33 3.34
C TYR A 172 9.01 -0.89 2.10
N PRO A 173 8.36 -0.06 1.28
CA PRO A 173 7.86 -0.50 -0.02
C PRO A 173 9.02 -0.95 -0.91
N GLN A 174 8.82 -1.96 -1.76
CA GLN A 174 9.88 -2.53 -2.61
C GLN A 174 10.61 -1.45 -3.43
N ALA A 175 9.87 -0.50 -3.99
CA ALA A 175 10.43 0.61 -4.77
C ALA A 175 11.52 1.38 -4.00
N LEU A 176 11.24 1.74 -2.74
CA LEU A 176 12.18 2.42 -1.84
C LEU A 176 13.27 1.48 -1.33
N ALA A 177 12.90 0.25 -0.94
CA ALA A 177 13.83 -0.76 -0.47
C ALA A 177 14.98 -0.99 -1.47
N LYS A 178 14.68 -0.99 -2.78
CA LYS A 178 15.68 -1.11 -3.84
C LYS A 178 16.57 0.14 -3.99
N GLN A 179 16.13 1.32 -3.56
CA GLN A 179 16.96 2.53 -3.55
C GLN A 179 17.91 2.59 -2.35
N LEU A 180 17.52 1.94 -1.25
CA LEU A 180 18.29 1.90 0.00
C LEU A 180 19.19 0.67 0.10
N SER A 181 18.84 -0.41 -0.60
CA SER A 181 19.61 -1.65 -0.62
C SER A 181 20.99 -1.43 -1.26
N PRO A 182 22.07 -1.91 -0.62
CA PRO A 182 23.40 -1.91 -1.24
C PRO A 182 23.53 -2.93 -2.38
N TYR A 183 22.54 -3.80 -2.56
CA TYR A 183 22.52 -4.84 -3.59
C TYR A 183 21.41 -4.60 -4.61
N GLU A 184 21.78 -4.61 -5.89
CA GLU A 184 20.85 -4.42 -7.01
C GLU A 184 19.93 -5.62 -7.23
N TYR A 185 20.36 -6.84 -6.88
CA TYR A 185 19.63 -8.07 -7.17
C TYR A 185 19.54 -8.97 -5.95
N THR A 186 18.30 -9.21 -5.51
CA THR A 186 17.96 -10.36 -4.67
C THR A 186 16.91 -11.16 -5.44
N THR A 187 16.91 -12.49 -5.31
CA THR A 187 15.83 -13.33 -5.85
C THR A 187 14.49 -13.09 -5.15
N SER A 188 14.48 -12.28 -4.09
CA SER A 188 13.32 -11.97 -3.27
C SER A 188 12.48 -10.81 -3.81
N TRP A 189 13.00 -10.01 -4.75
CA TRP A 189 12.22 -8.93 -5.37
C TRP A 189 11.15 -9.51 -6.29
N VAL A 190 9.91 -9.07 -6.12
CA VAL A 190 8.87 -9.34 -7.12
C VAL A 190 9.17 -8.55 -8.39
N TYR A 191 8.67 -9.05 -9.52
CA TYR A 191 9.01 -8.52 -10.85
C TYR A 191 8.70 -7.01 -11.04
N HIS A 192 7.58 -6.56 -10.49
CA HIS A 192 7.16 -5.16 -10.52
C HIS A 192 7.22 -4.58 -9.10
N ASP A 193 7.54 -3.30 -8.98
CA ASP A 193 7.78 -2.62 -7.70
C ASP A 193 6.53 -1.90 -7.20
N VAL A 194 5.75 -1.38 -8.14
CA VAL A 194 4.49 -0.69 -7.92
C VAL A 194 3.38 -1.38 -8.72
N MET A 195 2.24 -1.58 -8.07
CA MET A 195 1.03 -2.11 -8.65
C MET A 195 -0.07 -1.06 -8.60
N ILE A 196 -0.76 -0.88 -9.72
CA ILE A 196 -1.88 0.06 -9.85
C ILE A 196 -3.07 -0.68 -10.49
N GLU A 197 -4.27 -0.45 -9.97
CA GLU A 197 -5.53 -0.88 -10.58
C GLU A 197 -6.38 0.36 -10.86
N LEU A 198 -6.93 0.48 -12.07
CA LEU A 198 -7.63 1.66 -12.55
C LEU A 198 -9.00 1.27 -13.04
N ASN A 199 -10.00 2.03 -12.61
CA ASN A 199 -11.40 1.73 -12.88
C ASN A 199 -11.86 2.37 -14.19
N HIS A 200 -12.49 1.59 -15.06
CA HIS A 200 -13.15 2.10 -16.26
C HIS A 200 -14.58 2.60 -15.99
N ASP A 201 -15.24 2.15 -14.93
CA ASP A 201 -16.66 2.45 -14.66
C ASP A 201 -16.94 3.97 -14.57
N PRO A 202 -16.11 4.81 -13.90
CA PRO A 202 -16.36 6.24 -13.85
C PRO A 202 -16.33 6.87 -15.23
N TYR A 203 -15.46 6.38 -16.13
CA TYR A 203 -15.41 6.84 -17.52
C TYR A 203 -16.77 6.70 -18.18
N MET A 204 -17.34 5.50 -18.10
CA MET A 204 -18.61 5.13 -18.73
C MET A 204 -19.82 5.78 -18.04
N ASN A 205 -19.79 5.91 -16.71
CA ASN A 205 -20.88 6.50 -15.93
C ASN A 205 -21.09 8.00 -16.21
N ALA A 206 -20.06 8.71 -16.67
CA ALA A 206 -20.16 10.13 -17.02
C ALA A 206 -20.75 10.39 -18.42
N ILE A 207 -21.06 9.33 -19.17
CA ILE A 207 -21.48 9.43 -20.56
C ILE A 207 -22.98 9.67 -20.67
N ASP A 208 -23.38 10.80 -21.27
CA ASP A 208 -24.76 11.01 -21.70
C ASP A 208 -25.03 10.35 -23.05
N MET A 209 -25.59 9.15 -22.99
CA MET A 209 -25.94 8.32 -24.16
C MET A 209 -26.93 9.00 -25.12
N GLU A 210 -27.78 9.91 -24.63
CA GLU A 210 -28.75 10.63 -25.46
C GLU A 210 -28.11 11.76 -26.25
N THR A 211 -27.01 12.32 -25.75
CA THR A 211 -26.22 13.35 -26.44
C THR A 211 -25.30 12.71 -27.48
N LEU A 212 -24.60 11.62 -27.12
CA LEU A 212 -23.72 10.88 -28.05
C LEU A 212 -24.43 10.39 -29.32
N ARG A 213 -25.70 9.94 -29.19
CA ARG A 213 -26.48 9.45 -30.33
C ARG A 213 -26.92 10.55 -31.30
N ARG A 214 -27.01 11.80 -30.83
CA ARG A 214 -27.54 12.93 -31.62
C ARG A 214 -26.42 13.73 -32.29
N ASP A 215 -25.33 13.99 -31.57
CA ASP A 215 -24.39 15.04 -31.96
C ASP A 215 -23.01 14.52 -32.39
N ASP A 216 -22.57 13.36 -31.89
CA ASP A 216 -21.17 12.90 -32.07
C ASP A 216 -20.98 11.73 -33.05
N GLY A 217 -22.07 11.20 -33.62
CA GLY A 217 -22.01 10.14 -34.63
C GLY A 217 -21.43 8.80 -34.13
N TRP A 218 -21.35 8.60 -32.81
CA TRP A 218 -20.94 7.31 -32.25
C TRP A 218 -21.96 6.23 -32.62
N ASN A 219 -21.49 5.16 -33.27
CA ASN A 219 -22.34 4.11 -33.83
C ASN A 219 -22.82 3.08 -32.78
N GLY A 220 -22.54 3.32 -31.50
CA GLY A 220 -22.87 2.41 -30.40
C GLY A 220 -21.93 1.22 -30.23
N THR A 221 -20.75 1.24 -30.88
CA THR A 221 -19.73 0.19 -30.74
C THR A 221 -18.38 0.78 -30.33
N GLY A 222 -17.61 0.03 -29.52
CA GLY A 222 -16.33 0.50 -28.97
C GLY A 222 -16.50 1.45 -27.78
N ILE A 223 -15.39 2.03 -27.31
CA ILE A 223 -15.40 3.02 -26.23
C ILE A 223 -15.79 4.39 -26.82
N PRO A 224 -16.75 5.11 -26.21
CA PRO A 224 -17.09 6.45 -26.67
C PRO A 224 -15.90 7.41 -26.61
N PRO A 225 -15.86 8.46 -27.46
CA PRO A 225 -14.71 9.36 -27.53
C PRO A 225 -14.57 10.27 -26.29
N PHE A 226 -15.66 10.47 -25.53
CA PHE A 226 -15.70 11.33 -24.36
C PHE A 226 -16.37 10.60 -23.19
N GLY A 227 -15.74 10.70 -22.02
CA GLY A 227 -16.22 10.18 -20.75
C GLY A 227 -15.59 10.96 -19.61
N LYS A 228 -15.54 10.40 -18.40
CA LYS A 228 -15.02 11.09 -17.20
C LYS A 228 -13.55 11.47 -17.29
N TYR A 229 -12.75 10.71 -18.02
CA TYR A 229 -11.32 10.91 -18.12
C TYR A 229 -10.96 11.73 -19.35
N TRP A 230 -10.06 12.68 -19.15
CA TRP A 230 -9.40 13.42 -20.21
C TRP A 230 -7.99 12.89 -20.37
N PHE A 231 -7.56 12.70 -21.61
CA PHE A 231 -6.21 12.28 -21.96
C PHE A 231 -5.51 13.36 -22.79
N LYS A 232 -4.18 13.42 -22.67
CA LYS A 232 -3.35 14.31 -23.49
C LYS A 232 -3.60 14.07 -24.98
N GLY A 233 -3.98 15.12 -25.70
CA GLY A 233 -4.34 15.06 -27.12
C GLY A 233 -5.84 14.96 -27.39
N ASP A 234 -6.67 14.79 -26.36
CA ASP A 234 -8.11 15.01 -26.47
C ASP A 234 -8.40 16.51 -26.69
N PRO A 235 -9.62 16.88 -27.14
CA PRO A 235 -10.10 18.26 -27.14
C PRO A 235 -10.04 18.91 -25.76
N ASP A 236 -10.31 20.21 -25.68
CA ASP A 236 -10.30 20.96 -24.42
C ASP A 236 -11.05 20.21 -23.31
N ILE A 237 -10.38 20.07 -22.16
CA ILE A 237 -10.94 19.37 -21.01
C ILE A 237 -12.26 20.01 -20.56
N GLN A 238 -13.29 19.19 -20.37
CA GLN A 238 -14.61 19.65 -19.95
C GLN A 238 -14.73 19.74 -18.43
N SER A 239 -15.62 20.59 -17.93
CA SER A 239 -15.76 20.89 -16.49
C SER A 239 -16.02 19.68 -15.59
N TYR A 240 -16.57 18.59 -16.13
CA TYR A 240 -16.85 17.36 -15.41
C TYR A 240 -15.71 16.33 -15.49
N GLN A 241 -14.74 16.54 -16.38
CA GLN A 241 -13.65 15.59 -16.63
C GLN A 241 -12.50 15.77 -15.65
N ILE A 242 -11.76 14.69 -15.44
CA ILE A 242 -10.52 14.66 -14.66
C ILE A 242 -9.39 14.30 -15.61
N ASP A 243 -8.27 15.00 -15.50
CA ASP A 243 -7.05 14.61 -16.20
C ASP A 243 -6.58 13.24 -15.69
N PHE A 244 -6.49 12.25 -16.58
CA PHE A 244 -6.16 10.90 -16.19
C PHE A 244 -4.71 10.75 -15.68
N GLU A 245 -3.82 11.64 -16.13
CA GLU A 245 -2.43 11.71 -15.64
C GLU A 245 -2.38 12.09 -14.15
N TYR A 246 -3.30 12.93 -13.69
CA TYR A 246 -3.43 13.30 -12.28
C TYR A 246 -3.76 12.07 -11.42
N ILE A 247 -4.74 11.25 -11.84
CA ILE A 247 -5.11 10.01 -11.13
C ILE A 247 -3.90 9.07 -11.08
N LEU A 248 -3.23 8.84 -12.21
CA LEU A 248 -2.08 7.93 -12.29
C LEU A 248 -0.91 8.38 -11.42
N LEU A 249 -0.58 9.67 -11.41
CA LEU A 249 0.50 10.20 -10.58
C LEU A 249 0.21 10.01 -9.09
N HIS A 250 -1.04 10.22 -8.69
CA HIS A 250 -1.52 9.97 -7.33
C HIS A 250 -1.34 8.48 -6.94
N GLU A 251 -1.79 7.55 -7.79
CA GLU A 251 -1.63 6.11 -7.49
C GLU A 251 -0.16 5.66 -7.51
N ILE A 252 0.69 6.25 -8.36
CA ILE A 252 2.14 6.01 -8.32
C ILE A 252 2.70 6.41 -6.95
N LEU A 253 2.32 7.55 -6.38
CA LEU A 253 2.83 8.01 -5.08
C LEU A 253 2.43 7.05 -3.94
N HIS A 254 1.20 6.53 -3.95
CA HIS A 254 0.81 5.45 -3.03
C HIS A 254 1.73 4.23 -3.22
N GLY A 255 1.94 3.79 -4.46
CA GLY A 255 2.86 2.70 -4.79
C GLY A 255 4.29 2.89 -4.31
N MET A 256 4.78 4.13 -4.33
CA MET A 256 6.13 4.50 -3.92
C MET A 256 6.29 4.56 -2.40
N GLY A 257 5.20 4.58 -1.62
CA GLY A 257 5.26 4.51 -0.16
C GLY A 257 4.38 5.49 0.60
N PHE A 258 3.51 6.27 -0.05
CA PHE A 258 2.49 7.08 0.62
C PHE A 258 1.36 6.19 1.12
N VAL A 259 1.65 5.28 2.04
CA VAL A 259 0.64 4.35 2.58
C VAL A 259 0.92 4.18 4.06
N SER A 260 -0.12 4.37 4.88
CA SER A 260 -0.05 4.05 6.29
C SER A 260 -0.37 2.58 6.52
N SER A 261 0.28 1.93 7.49
CA SER A 261 -0.18 0.63 7.99
C SER A 261 -1.40 0.75 8.91
N TRP A 262 -1.72 1.97 9.36
CA TRP A 262 -2.78 2.22 10.33
C TRP A 262 -4.12 2.35 9.66
N ALA A 263 -5.14 1.73 10.26
CA ALA A 263 -6.51 1.90 9.84
C ALA A 263 -7.51 1.38 10.88
N ALA A 264 -8.78 1.64 10.61
CA ALA A 264 -9.90 1.11 11.37
C ALA A 264 -10.26 -0.34 10.96
N TYR A 265 -9.30 -1.26 10.98
CA TYR A 265 -9.45 -2.62 10.43
C TYR A 265 -10.70 -3.39 10.90
N PHE A 266 -11.14 -3.20 12.15
CA PHE A 266 -12.27 -3.93 12.71
C PHE A 266 -13.61 -3.18 12.57
N ASP A 267 -13.58 -1.86 12.41
CA ASP A 267 -14.78 -1.01 12.32
C ASP A 267 -15.18 -0.70 10.87
N ASN A 268 -14.19 -0.58 9.98
CA ASN A 268 -14.41 -0.22 8.59
C ASN A 268 -15.22 -1.30 7.86
N THR A 269 -16.39 -0.91 7.33
CA THR A 269 -17.34 -1.81 6.66
C THR A 269 -16.79 -2.47 5.39
N ALA A 270 -15.76 -1.90 4.76
CA ALA A 270 -15.06 -2.51 3.63
C ALA A 270 -14.11 -3.64 4.05
N SER A 271 -13.79 -3.72 5.35
CA SER A 271 -12.86 -4.71 5.89
C SER A 271 -13.45 -6.12 5.89
N PRO A 272 -12.68 -7.14 5.44
CA PRO A 272 -13.07 -8.52 5.66
C PRO A 272 -13.11 -8.88 7.16
N PHE A 273 -12.34 -8.21 8.01
CA PHE A 273 -12.40 -8.42 9.46
C PHE A 273 -13.71 -7.91 10.06
N HIS A 274 -14.20 -6.76 9.60
CA HIS A 274 -15.51 -6.24 10.00
C HIS A 274 -16.62 -7.24 9.65
N THR A 275 -16.60 -7.75 8.41
CA THR A 275 -17.59 -8.76 7.96
C THR A 275 -17.63 -10.00 8.86
N LEU A 276 -16.49 -10.43 9.40
CA LEU A 276 -16.40 -11.59 10.30
C LEU A 276 -16.89 -11.30 11.73
N LEU A 277 -16.98 -10.03 12.11
CA LEU A 277 -17.34 -9.57 13.45
C LEU A 277 -18.74 -8.95 13.51
N ASP A 278 -19.33 -8.64 12.35
CA ASP A 278 -20.66 -8.06 12.24
C ASP A 278 -21.73 -8.93 12.92
N GLY A 279 -22.63 -8.28 13.66
CA GLY A 279 -23.64 -8.92 14.48
C GLY A 279 -23.15 -9.67 15.73
N ILE A 280 -21.83 -9.78 15.96
CA ILE A 280 -21.25 -10.40 17.17
C ILE A 280 -20.87 -9.33 18.21
N PHE A 281 -20.28 -8.23 17.75
CA PHE A 281 -19.90 -7.09 18.58
C PHE A 281 -20.77 -5.87 18.25
N ASN A 282 -20.92 -4.95 19.21
CA ASN A 282 -21.50 -3.65 18.85
C ASN A 282 -20.48 -2.87 18.01
N PRO A 283 -20.90 -2.08 17.00
CA PRO A 283 -19.96 -1.30 16.18
C PRO A 283 -19.01 -0.42 17.01
N THR A 284 -19.52 0.24 18.06
CA THR A 284 -18.71 1.06 18.98
C THR A 284 -17.60 0.29 19.70
N ASP A 285 -17.75 -1.02 19.82
CA ASP A 285 -16.75 -1.88 20.46
C ASP A 285 -15.60 -2.25 19.51
N LEU A 286 -15.74 -1.95 18.20
CA LEU A 286 -14.76 -2.22 17.14
C LEU A 286 -14.00 -0.98 16.69
N GLN A 287 -14.36 0.20 17.20
CA GLN A 287 -13.75 1.51 16.91
C GLN A 287 -12.30 1.62 17.43
N PHE A 288 -11.40 0.94 16.72
CA PHE A 288 -9.96 0.93 16.97
C PHE A 288 -9.25 1.38 15.71
N VAL A 289 -8.25 2.25 15.85
CA VAL A 289 -7.24 2.44 14.80
C VAL A 289 -5.98 1.70 15.23
N THR A 290 -5.55 0.74 14.41
CA THR A 290 -4.41 -0.15 14.70
C THR A 290 -3.53 -0.29 13.46
N PRO A 291 -2.27 -0.74 13.59
CA PRO A 291 -1.50 -1.25 12.47
C PRO A 291 -2.19 -2.48 11.86
N SER A 292 -1.68 -2.93 10.72
CA SER A 292 -2.16 -4.13 10.06
C SER A 292 -2.12 -5.35 11.01
N PRO A 293 -3.21 -6.13 11.13
CA PRO A 293 -3.19 -7.33 11.95
C PRO A 293 -2.28 -8.40 11.32
N TYR A 294 -1.57 -9.16 12.14
CA TYR A 294 -0.95 -10.41 11.69
C TYR A 294 -2.01 -11.50 11.69
N TRP A 295 -2.38 -12.00 10.51
CA TRP A 295 -3.48 -12.95 10.37
C TRP A 295 -3.15 -14.12 9.44
N SER A 296 -3.93 -15.18 9.56
CA SER A 296 -3.86 -16.36 8.70
C SER A 296 -5.23 -17.04 8.59
N ILE A 297 -5.44 -17.75 7.49
CA ILE A 297 -6.58 -18.66 7.30
C ILE A 297 -6.04 -20.08 7.25
N GLN A 298 -6.69 -21.01 7.96
CA GLN A 298 -6.35 -22.43 7.81
C GLN A 298 -6.87 -22.95 6.45
N PRO A 299 -6.00 -23.53 5.59
CA PRO A 299 -6.40 -24.01 4.27
C PRO A 299 -7.46 -25.13 4.33
N PRO A 300 -8.30 -25.32 3.30
CA PRO A 300 -8.42 -24.54 2.05
C PRO A 300 -9.40 -23.35 2.15
N THR A 301 -10.27 -23.37 3.15
CA THR A 301 -11.15 -22.28 3.59
C THR A 301 -11.42 -22.56 5.06
N GLY A 302 -10.98 -21.68 5.96
CA GLY A 302 -11.01 -21.95 7.39
C GLY A 302 -11.26 -20.68 8.20
N PRO A 303 -11.39 -20.80 9.52
CA PRO A 303 -11.53 -19.64 10.38
C PRO A 303 -10.31 -18.73 10.25
N THR A 304 -10.55 -17.42 10.33
CA THR A 304 -9.50 -16.41 10.38
C THR A 304 -8.92 -16.35 11.77
N TYR A 305 -7.59 -16.43 11.85
CA TYR A 305 -6.83 -16.25 13.07
C TYR A 305 -6.03 -14.97 12.99
N VAL A 306 -6.09 -14.14 14.03
CA VAL A 306 -5.27 -12.94 14.24
C VAL A 306 -4.44 -13.19 15.49
N THR A 307 -3.12 -13.07 15.41
CA THR A 307 -2.23 -13.35 16.56
C THR A 307 -1.64 -12.10 17.19
N GLY A 308 -1.70 -10.95 16.53
CA GLY A 308 -1.11 -9.69 16.95
C GLY A 308 -1.16 -8.65 15.83
N PHE A 309 -0.28 -7.65 15.89
CA PHE A 309 -0.16 -6.59 14.88
C PHE A 309 1.22 -6.63 14.19
N GLN A 310 1.24 -6.24 12.93
CA GLN A 310 2.45 -6.18 12.10
C GLN A 310 3.26 -4.91 12.40
N PRO A 311 4.56 -4.90 12.07
CA PRO A 311 5.37 -3.69 12.07
C PRO A 311 4.77 -2.60 11.17
N THR A 312 4.99 -1.34 11.53
CA THR A 312 4.43 -0.18 10.81
C THR A 312 5.23 0.15 9.55
N MET A 313 4.60 0.83 8.60
CA MET A 313 5.29 1.31 7.39
C MET A 313 6.27 2.43 7.74
N ILE A 314 7.33 2.60 6.94
CA ILE A 314 8.30 3.68 7.12
C ILE A 314 7.64 5.07 7.08
N PHE A 315 6.55 5.21 6.34
CA PHE A 315 5.71 6.42 6.31
C PHE A 315 5.21 6.79 7.72
N ASP A 316 4.79 5.79 8.50
CA ASP A 316 4.19 5.98 9.83
C ASP A 316 5.19 6.49 10.88
N LYS A 317 6.50 6.34 10.62
CA LYS A 317 7.58 6.84 11.47
C LYS A 317 7.46 8.34 11.74
N PHE A 318 6.93 9.08 10.77
CA PHE A 318 6.87 10.53 10.79
C PHE A 318 5.48 11.06 11.15
N LEU A 319 4.54 10.19 11.51
CA LEU A 319 3.18 10.57 11.84
C LEU A 319 3.03 10.84 13.35
N PHE A 320 2.42 11.99 13.65
CA PHE A 320 2.18 12.45 15.01
C PHE A 320 0.76 12.94 15.19
N ILE A 321 0.14 12.57 16.31
CA ILE A 321 -1.14 13.09 16.72
C ILE A 321 -0.97 14.50 17.27
N THR A 322 -1.73 15.42 16.70
CA THR A 322 -1.83 16.80 17.13
C THR A 322 -3.09 16.94 17.99
N PRO A 323 -2.96 17.32 19.27
CA PRO A 323 -4.13 17.53 20.11
C PRO A 323 -4.99 18.64 19.50
N PRO A 324 -6.34 18.51 19.49
CA PRO A 324 -7.20 19.58 19.04
C PRO A 324 -6.88 20.85 19.82
N ALA A 325 -6.78 21.98 19.12
CA ALA A 325 -6.47 23.27 19.73
C ALA A 325 -7.53 23.60 20.79
N THR A 326 -7.22 23.34 22.06
CA THR A 326 -8.14 23.69 23.15
C THR A 326 -8.40 25.20 23.10
N ASN A 327 -9.64 25.64 23.30
CA ASN A 327 -10.01 27.06 23.36
C ASN A 327 -9.19 27.89 24.38
N ALA A 328 -8.37 27.25 25.23
CA ALA A 328 -7.41 27.88 26.12
C ALA A 328 -6.20 28.53 25.40
N THR A 329 -5.78 28.07 24.21
CA THR A 329 -4.67 28.69 23.47
C THR A 329 -5.05 30.04 22.84
N LYS A 330 -6.34 30.31 22.60
CA LYS A 330 -6.83 31.64 22.18
C LYS A 330 -6.68 32.73 23.26
N THR A 331 -6.31 32.38 24.49
CA THR A 331 -6.07 33.34 25.58
C THR A 331 -4.59 33.55 25.93
N PHE A 332 -3.66 32.85 25.27
CA PHE A 332 -2.22 32.96 25.54
C PHE A 332 -1.43 33.87 24.58
N GLU A 333 -2.09 34.56 23.64
CA GLU A 333 -1.43 35.53 22.75
C GLU A 333 -0.92 36.81 23.45
N ASN A 334 -1.22 37.02 24.74
CA ASN A 334 -0.83 38.23 25.45
C ASN A 334 0.42 38.12 26.35
N ASN A 335 1.11 36.97 26.38
CA ASN A 335 2.35 36.82 27.17
C ASN A 335 3.50 36.25 26.32
N LYS A 336 4.19 37.12 25.58
CA LYS A 336 5.40 36.83 24.77
C LYS A 336 6.63 36.29 25.55
N ASN A 337 6.52 36.05 26.87
CA ASN A 337 7.66 35.74 27.73
C ASN A 337 7.57 34.37 28.44
N SER A 338 6.62 33.51 28.08
CA SER A 338 6.58 32.13 28.60
C SER A 338 7.10 31.17 27.53
N PRO A 339 8.07 30.28 27.85
CA PRO A 339 8.48 29.23 26.92
C PRO A 339 7.25 28.38 26.55
N PRO A 340 7.09 28.00 25.27
CA PRO A 340 5.95 27.21 24.84
C PRO A 340 5.88 25.94 25.69
N THR A 341 4.73 25.73 26.32
CA THR A 341 4.44 24.48 27.01
C THR A 341 4.44 23.39 25.96
N ILE A 342 5.33 22.40 26.12
CA ILE A 342 5.49 21.27 25.20
C ILE A 342 4.11 20.65 24.97
N GLN A 343 3.55 20.83 23.78
CA GLN A 343 2.39 20.04 23.37
C GLN A 343 2.90 18.60 23.24
N ASN A 344 2.35 17.69 24.03
CA ASN A 344 2.70 16.28 23.98
C ASN A 344 2.13 15.68 22.68
N HIS A 345 2.85 15.84 21.57
CA HIS A 345 2.56 15.10 20.35
C HIS A 345 2.78 13.60 20.63
N THR A 346 1.81 12.77 20.25
CA THR A 346 1.93 11.32 20.38
C THR A 346 2.39 10.76 19.05
N SER A 347 3.55 10.11 19.02
CA SER A 347 4.06 9.48 17.80
C SER A 347 3.30 8.19 17.50
N LEU A 348 2.91 7.98 16.23
CA LEU A 348 2.33 6.71 15.79
C LEU A 348 3.38 5.59 15.84
N MET A 349 4.66 5.89 15.70
CA MET A 349 5.76 4.93 15.91
C MET A 349 5.72 4.33 17.32
N ASP A 350 5.69 5.19 18.35
CA ASP A 350 5.70 4.75 19.75
C ASP A 350 4.45 3.94 20.11
N LEU A 351 3.29 4.35 19.59
CA LEU A 351 2.05 3.59 19.74
C LEU A 351 2.12 2.25 19.01
N GLY A 352 2.70 2.23 17.80
CA GLY A 352 2.91 1.02 17.01
C GLY A 352 3.73 -0.02 17.76
N PHE A 353 4.82 0.39 18.40
CA PHE A 353 5.63 -0.51 19.23
C PHE A 353 4.84 -1.06 20.43
N THR A 354 4.03 -0.22 21.06
CA THR A 354 3.17 -0.63 22.18
C THR A 354 2.12 -1.65 21.75
N LEU A 355 1.55 -1.50 20.54
CA LEU A 355 0.59 -2.46 19.97
C LEU A 355 1.25 -3.77 19.52
N GLN A 356 2.47 -3.74 18.97
CA GLN A 356 3.20 -4.93 18.55
C GLN A 356 3.55 -5.88 19.72
N ASP A 357 3.62 -5.35 20.95
CA ASP A 357 3.81 -6.18 22.15
C ASP A 357 2.55 -7.00 22.53
N PHE A 358 1.38 -6.73 21.93
CA PHE A 358 0.17 -7.52 22.13
C PHE A 358 0.11 -8.74 21.21
N CYS A 359 0.14 -9.93 21.80
CA CYS A 359 0.07 -11.21 21.09
C CYS A 359 -0.84 -12.22 21.80
N VAL A 360 -1.58 -13.03 21.03
CA VAL A 360 -2.35 -14.17 21.54
C VAL A 360 -2.02 -15.47 20.79
N PRO A 361 -1.79 -16.59 21.48
CA PRO A 361 -1.46 -17.87 20.84
C PRO A 361 -2.68 -18.80 20.69
N GLY A 362 -2.57 -19.77 19.79
CA GLY A 362 -3.48 -20.92 19.72
C GLY A 362 -4.94 -20.53 19.44
N ASP A 363 -5.86 -21.07 20.23
CA ASP A 363 -7.31 -20.87 20.04
C ASP A 363 -7.77 -19.43 20.38
N GLU A 364 -6.99 -18.69 21.17
CA GLU A 364 -7.24 -17.27 21.45
C GLU A 364 -6.96 -16.39 20.22
N ALA A 365 -6.23 -16.91 19.24
CA ALA A 365 -6.01 -16.22 17.98
C ALA A 365 -7.22 -16.26 17.06
N PHE A 366 -8.24 -17.09 17.31
CA PHE A 366 -9.47 -17.02 16.53
C PHE A 366 -10.06 -15.60 16.62
N ILE A 367 -10.41 -14.97 15.50
CA ILE A 367 -10.66 -13.51 15.43
C ILE A 367 -11.62 -12.98 16.51
N ILE A 368 -12.68 -13.72 16.85
CA ILE A 368 -13.62 -13.34 17.90
C ILE A 368 -12.94 -13.30 19.28
N HIS A 369 -12.14 -14.32 19.60
CA HIS A 369 -11.39 -14.38 20.85
C HIS A 369 -10.28 -13.33 20.88
N PHE A 370 -9.59 -13.12 19.74
CA PHE A 370 -8.59 -12.07 19.61
C PHE A 370 -9.17 -10.71 19.97
N VAL A 371 -10.31 -10.32 19.37
CA VAL A 371 -10.94 -9.02 19.64
C VAL A 371 -11.38 -8.91 21.10
N GLN A 372 -11.93 -9.98 21.69
CA GLN A 372 -12.29 -10.01 23.11
C GLN A 372 -11.09 -9.88 24.06
N ALA A 373 -9.96 -10.49 23.70
CA ALA A 373 -8.72 -10.39 24.45
C ALA A 373 -8.13 -8.98 24.31
N PHE A 374 -8.12 -8.44 23.08
CA PHE A 374 -7.62 -7.12 22.78
C PHE A 374 -8.42 -6.05 23.52
N GLN A 375 -9.75 -6.09 23.50
CA GLN A 375 -10.63 -5.16 24.24
C GLN A 375 -10.35 -5.07 25.76
N LYS A 376 -9.72 -6.08 26.35
CA LYS A 376 -9.37 -6.13 27.77
C LYS A 376 -7.94 -5.65 28.04
N SER A 377 -7.16 -5.40 26.99
CA SER A 377 -5.77 -4.96 27.07
C SER A 377 -5.65 -3.45 27.23
N THR A 378 -4.52 -2.99 27.80
CA THR A 378 -4.19 -1.56 27.89
C THR A 378 -4.01 -0.93 26.50
N GLN A 379 -3.43 -1.70 25.58
CA GLN A 379 -3.23 -1.34 24.17
C GLN A 379 -4.54 -0.91 23.48
N SER A 380 -5.65 -1.59 23.79
CA SER A 380 -6.93 -1.24 23.17
C SER A 380 -7.48 0.12 23.61
N HIS A 381 -7.11 0.61 24.79
CA HIS A 381 -7.49 1.95 25.23
C HIS A 381 -6.81 3.03 24.37
N GLU A 382 -5.53 2.84 24.06
CA GLU A 382 -4.78 3.76 23.20
C GLU A 382 -5.30 3.70 21.76
N ALA A 383 -5.61 2.51 21.23
CA ALA A 383 -6.22 2.36 19.90
C ALA A 383 -7.62 3.01 19.79
N LYS A 384 -8.44 2.94 20.84
CA LYS A 384 -9.73 3.65 20.93
C LYS A 384 -9.57 5.16 21.02
N GLN A 385 -8.60 5.61 21.81
CA GLN A 385 -8.28 7.02 21.92
C GLN A 385 -7.81 7.58 20.57
N LEU A 386 -6.95 6.84 19.86
CA LEU A 386 -6.51 7.19 18.52
C LEU A 386 -7.68 7.30 17.55
N TYR A 387 -8.60 6.33 17.55
CA TYR A 387 -9.83 6.40 16.74
C TYR A 387 -10.57 7.71 17.00
N SER A 388 -10.86 8.02 18.28
CA SER A 388 -11.57 9.26 18.66
C SER A 388 -10.81 10.55 18.33
N MET A 389 -9.48 10.49 18.21
CA MET A 389 -8.68 11.65 17.81
C MET A 389 -8.74 11.83 16.30
N LEU A 390 -8.60 10.75 15.53
CA LEU A 390 -8.60 10.79 14.07
C LEU A 390 -9.98 11.07 13.45
N THR A 391 -11.06 11.03 14.24
CA THR A 391 -12.38 11.55 13.83
C THR A 391 -12.44 13.08 13.79
N GLU A 392 -11.49 13.77 14.42
CA GLU A 392 -11.36 15.23 14.35
C GLU A 392 -10.52 15.64 13.13
N GLU A 393 -10.82 16.78 12.53
CA GLU A 393 -10.00 17.38 11.46
C GLU A 393 -8.65 17.86 12.02
N HIS A 394 -7.59 17.83 11.20
CA HIS A 394 -6.22 18.24 11.56
C HIS A 394 -5.61 17.49 12.77
N ALA A 395 -6.05 16.26 13.02
CA ALA A 395 -5.63 15.47 14.17
C ALA A 395 -4.30 14.74 13.95
N LEU A 396 -3.83 14.64 12.70
CA LEU A 396 -2.63 13.92 12.32
C LEU A 396 -1.72 14.79 11.48
N THR A 397 -0.42 14.77 11.79
CA THR A 397 0.60 15.54 11.09
C THR A 397 1.78 14.68 10.70
N PHE A 398 2.35 14.94 9.53
CA PHE A 398 3.62 14.40 9.09
C PHE A 398 4.70 15.39 9.53
N GLN A 399 5.49 15.01 10.52
CA GLN A 399 6.58 15.83 11.00
C GLN A 399 7.84 15.44 10.26
N PHE A 400 8.34 16.38 9.47
CA PHE A 400 9.71 16.32 9.01
C PHE A 400 10.56 16.43 10.27
N GLY A 401 11.26 15.35 10.66
CA GLY A 401 12.11 15.36 11.86
C GLY A 401 13.01 16.60 11.87
N PRO A 402 13.59 16.98 13.03
CA PRO A 402 14.67 17.97 12.99
C PRO A 402 15.60 17.47 11.89
N THR A 403 15.84 18.33 10.88
CA THR A 403 16.67 17.99 9.72
C THR A 403 17.85 17.17 10.23
N LEU A 404 18.32 16.19 9.48
CA LEU A 404 19.56 15.50 9.86
C LEU A 404 20.72 16.53 9.80
N VAL A 405 20.77 17.45 10.78
CA VAL A 405 21.76 18.49 11.07
C VAL A 405 23.14 17.87 11.31
N ASN A 406 23.24 16.54 11.27
CA ASN A 406 24.47 15.79 11.35
C ASN A 406 25.20 15.62 10.01
N HIS A 407 24.66 16.11 8.89
CA HIS A 407 25.52 16.42 7.75
C HIS A 407 26.14 17.80 7.98
N ASN A 408 27.48 17.84 8.11
CA ASN A 408 28.32 19.04 8.25
C ASN A 408 28.26 19.99 7.02
N ASN A 409 27.15 20.03 6.31
CA ASN A 409 26.92 20.80 5.09
C ASN A 409 25.46 21.31 5.05
N THR A 410 24.96 21.79 6.19
CA THR A 410 23.61 22.36 6.38
C THR A 410 23.30 23.57 5.49
N ASP A 411 24.30 24.11 4.81
CA ASP A 411 24.18 25.33 4.01
C ASP A 411 23.73 25.08 2.55
N ASN A 412 23.44 23.83 2.17
CA ASN A 412 23.17 23.47 0.77
C ASN A 412 21.78 22.89 0.47
N GLU A 413 20.95 22.55 1.46
CA GLU A 413 19.58 22.06 1.20
C GLU A 413 18.63 23.20 0.83
N THR A 414 17.89 23.05 -0.26
CA THR A 414 16.96 24.08 -0.76
C THR A 414 15.91 24.44 0.29
N TYR A 415 15.42 23.45 1.04
CA TYR A 415 14.46 23.64 2.13
C TYR A 415 14.97 24.53 3.27
N ASN A 416 16.28 24.53 3.56
CA ASN A 416 16.85 25.31 4.66
C ASN A 416 17.26 26.72 4.23
N ILE A 417 17.53 26.93 2.94
CA ILE A 417 17.98 28.21 2.39
C ILE A 417 16.80 29.11 2.00
N MET A 418 15.70 28.52 1.52
CA MET A 418 14.54 29.29 1.07
C MET A 418 13.57 29.50 2.23
N ASP A 419 13.43 30.76 2.69
CA ASP A 419 12.51 31.16 3.77
C ASP A 419 11.11 30.58 3.58
N TYR A 420 10.55 30.68 2.36
CA TYR A 420 9.24 30.12 2.04
C TYR A 420 9.15 28.60 2.33
N LEU A 421 10.14 27.81 1.91
CA LEU A 421 10.09 26.36 2.11
C LEU A 421 10.31 25.97 3.57
N ASN A 422 11.22 26.68 4.25
CA ASN A 422 11.53 26.44 5.65
C ASN A 422 10.34 26.77 6.55
N GLU A 423 9.66 27.89 6.31
CA GLU A 423 8.50 28.34 7.08
C GLU A 423 7.25 27.51 6.76
N THR A 424 7.01 27.18 5.48
CA THR A 424 5.79 26.49 5.04
C THR A 424 5.80 25.01 5.43
N TYR A 425 6.90 24.31 5.18
CA TYR A 425 6.94 22.85 5.28
C TYR A 425 7.59 22.38 6.58
N THR A 426 7.21 22.96 7.72
CA THR A 426 7.67 22.46 9.04
C THR A 426 6.99 21.15 9.42
N HIS A 427 5.75 20.97 8.97
CA HIS A 427 4.93 19.76 9.05
C HIS A 427 3.93 19.80 7.88
N MET A 428 3.25 18.68 7.65
CA MET A 428 2.10 18.60 6.75
C MET A 428 0.93 18.00 7.50
N ASP A 429 -0.25 18.60 7.39
CA ASP A 429 -1.46 18.02 7.93
C ASP A 429 -1.93 16.88 7.01
N LEU A 430 -2.26 15.74 7.63
CA LEU A 430 -2.88 14.61 6.92
C LEU A 430 -4.39 14.77 6.99
N LEU A 431 -5.07 14.16 6.03
CA LEU A 431 -6.52 14.10 6.03
C LEU A 431 -6.99 13.27 7.24
N THR A 432 -7.72 13.92 8.13
CA THR A 432 -8.43 13.28 9.25
C THR A 432 -9.85 13.82 9.33
N GLY A 433 -10.71 13.11 10.06
CA GLY A 433 -12.14 13.41 10.11
C GLY A 433 -12.97 12.14 10.16
N GLU A 434 -14.20 12.24 10.66
CA GLU A 434 -15.14 11.11 10.74
C GLU A 434 -15.34 10.44 9.38
N GLN A 435 -15.40 11.23 8.31
CA GLN A 435 -15.54 10.74 6.94
C GLN A 435 -14.32 9.96 6.47
N THR A 436 -13.12 10.23 6.98
CA THR A 436 -11.87 9.58 6.55
C THR A 436 -11.72 8.18 7.12
N LEU A 437 -12.10 7.96 8.39
CA LEU A 437 -12.03 6.65 9.03
C LEU A 437 -13.14 5.69 8.59
N ASN A 438 -14.31 6.26 8.31
CA ASN A 438 -15.47 5.55 7.79
C ASN A 438 -15.60 5.68 6.27
N ALA A 439 -14.55 6.13 5.58
CA ALA A 439 -14.56 6.47 4.16
C ALA A 439 -14.90 5.26 3.30
N LEU A 440 -16.19 5.01 3.17
CA LEU A 440 -16.81 4.31 2.06
C LEU A 440 -16.63 5.06 0.74
N ASP A 441 -16.10 6.29 0.75
CA ASP A 441 -16.40 7.21 -0.32
C ASP A 441 -15.50 7.09 -1.56
N HIS A 442 -14.20 6.76 -1.50
CA HIS A 442 -13.43 6.72 -2.77
C HIS A 442 -12.31 5.67 -2.88
N HIS A 443 -11.81 5.06 -1.81
CA HIS A 443 -10.53 4.34 -1.87
C HIS A 443 -10.49 2.95 -1.20
N GLU A 444 -11.54 2.53 -0.49
CA GLU A 444 -11.49 1.29 0.29
C GLU A 444 -12.75 0.46 0.00
N GLN A 445 -12.64 -0.46 -0.97
CA GLN A 445 -13.75 -1.31 -1.38
C GLN A 445 -13.86 -2.55 -0.51
N SER A 446 -15.08 -3.08 -0.39
CA SER A 446 -15.34 -4.31 0.34
C SER A 446 -14.60 -5.51 -0.25
N GLY A 447 -13.84 -6.23 0.58
CA GLY A 447 -13.25 -7.51 0.21
C GLY A 447 -11.84 -7.39 -0.41
N ARG A 448 -11.70 -7.72 -1.71
CA ARG A 448 -10.41 -8.02 -2.37
C ARG A 448 -9.47 -6.83 -2.52
N LEU A 449 -10.04 -5.63 -2.57
CA LEU A 449 -9.34 -4.36 -2.80
C LEU A 449 -9.24 -3.52 -1.52
N PHE A 450 -9.45 -4.15 -0.36
CA PHE A 450 -9.28 -3.51 0.93
C PHE A 450 -7.79 -3.26 1.18
N ARG A 451 -7.35 -2.01 0.96
CA ARG A 451 -6.01 -1.49 1.29
C ARG A 451 -6.15 -0.42 2.36
N PRO A 452 -6.50 -0.82 3.58
CA PRO A 452 -6.78 0.11 4.66
C PRO A 452 -5.53 0.89 5.05
N GLY A 453 -5.67 2.20 5.21
CA GLY A 453 -4.57 3.11 5.59
C GLY A 453 -4.02 3.95 4.44
N VAL A 454 -4.49 3.71 3.22
CA VAL A 454 -4.34 4.64 2.09
C VAL A 454 -5.06 5.97 2.39
N ALA A 455 -6.25 5.91 3.00
CA ALA A 455 -6.99 7.10 3.41
C ALA A 455 -6.18 8.02 4.36
N ILE A 456 -5.45 7.43 5.31
CA ILE A 456 -4.63 8.17 6.29
C ILE A 456 -3.38 8.82 5.65
N ALA A 457 -2.93 8.32 4.51
CA ALA A 457 -1.76 8.85 3.81
C ALA A 457 -2.07 10.07 2.92
N HIS A 458 -3.34 10.44 2.76
CA HIS A 458 -3.74 11.65 2.06
C HIS A 458 -3.35 12.90 2.85
N VAL A 459 -2.96 13.96 2.15
CA VAL A 459 -2.77 15.27 2.77
C VAL A 459 -4.11 15.99 2.92
N GLY A 460 -4.17 16.95 3.84
CA GLY A 460 -5.39 17.72 4.11
C GLY A 460 -5.97 18.41 2.87
N ASN A 461 -7.30 18.45 2.77
CA ASN A 461 -8.00 19.00 1.60
C ASN A 461 -7.79 20.52 1.43
N GLU A 462 -7.34 21.23 2.45
CA GLU A 462 -6.91 22.61 2.41
C GLU A 462 -5.72 22.84 1.47
N LEU A 463 -4.92 21.80 1.20
CA LEU A 463 -3.78 21.87 0.27
C LEU A 463 -4.19 21.76 -1.20
N ARG A 464 -5.47 21.54 -1.49
CA ARG A 464 -6.00 21.36 -2.85
C ARG A 464 -5.72 22.53 -3.81
N ASP A 465 -5.59 23.75 -3.29
CA ASP A 465 -5.29 24.96 -4.08
C ASP A 465 -3.83 25.44 -3.91
N THR A 466 -2.97 24.57 -3.37
CA THR A 466 -1.53 24.79 -3.17
C THR A 466 -0.71 23.90 -4.11
N PRO A 467 0.62 24.07 -4.20
CA PRO A 467 1.48 23.15 -4.94
C PRO A 467 1.36 21.67 -4.53
N ASP A 468 0.92 21.37 -3.29
CA ASP A 468 0.84 20.02 -2.73
C ASP A 468 -0.53 19.35 -2.91
N PHE A 469 -1.22 19.66 -3.99
CA PHE A 469 -2.59 19.19 -4.23
C PHE A 469 -2.67 17.70 -4.59
N VAL A 470 -1.58 17.09 -5.11
CA VAL A 470 -1.67 15.79 -5.79
C VAL A 470 -2.08 14.63 -4.87
N MET A 471 -1.77 14.71 -3.57
CA MET A 471 -2.14 13.70 -2.57
C MET A 471 -3.38 14.08 -1.74
N THR A 472 -4.20 15.02 -2.20
CA THR A 472 -5.50 15.29 -1.56
C THR A 472 -6.52 14.22 -1.94
N SER A 473 -7.56 14.04 -1.12
CA SER A 473 -8.60 13.00 -1.37
C SER A 473 -9.53 13.28 -2.54
N THR A 474 -9.44 14.44 -3.17
CA THR A 474 -10.37 14.83 -4.25
C THR A 474 -9.65 15.39 -5.46
N TYR A 475 -9.97 14.84 -6.64
CA TYR A 475 -9.45 15.34 -7.90
C TYR A 475 -10.17 16.62 -8.35
N ARG A 476 -9.40 17.60 -8.81
CA ARG A 476 -9.91 18.83 -9.42
C ARG A 476 -10.36 18.53 -10.85
N GLN A 477 -11.62 18.83 -11.15
CA GLN A 477 -12.23 18.61 -12.45
C GLN A 477 -12.11 19.85 -13.35
N GLY A 478 -12.18 19.66 -14.67
CA GLY A 478 -12.23 20.75 -15.64
C GLY A 478 -10.91 21.45 -15.93
N LYS A 479 -9.79 20.88 -15.48
CA LYS A 479 -8.44 21.40 -15.73
C LYS A 479 -7.47 20.24 -15.93
N THR A 480 -6.57 20.41 -16.89
CA THR A 480 -5.44 19.49 -17.08
C THR A 480 -4.47 19.61 -15.90
N LEU A 481 -3.67 18.58 -15.65
CA LEU A 481 -2.66 18.59 -14.60
C LEU A 481 -1.70 19.77 -14.77
N GLN A 482 -1.26 20.05 -16.00
CA GLN A 482 -0.42 21.21 -16.31
C GLN A 482 -1.11 22.55 -15.98
N GLN A 483 -2.39 22.71 -16.30
CA GLN A 483 -3.14 23.93 -15.96
C GLN A 483 -3.26 24.11 -14.43
N LEU A 484 -3.40 23.01 -13.67
CA LEU A 484 -3.42 23.04 -12.22
C LEU A 484 -2.06 23.49 -11.67
N VAL A 485 -0.97 22.91 -12.17
CA VAL A 485 0.41 23.30 -11.84
C VAL A 485 0.65 24.79 -12.15
N ASP A 486 0.30 25.23 -13.35
CA ASP A 486 0.44 26.64 -13.74
C ASP A 486 -0.32 27.58 -12.80
N GLU A 487 -1.55 27.20 -12.43
CA GLU A 487 -2.37 27.98 -11.52
C GLU A 487 -1.75 28.10 -10.13
N VAL A 488 -1.37 26.99 -9.50
CA VAL A 488 -0.88 27.00 -8.11
C VAL A 488 0.49 27.69 -8.01
N TYR A 489 1.38 27.48 -8.99
CA TYR A 489 2.67 28.14 -9.03
C TYR A 489 2.61 29.62 -9.45
N SER A 490 1.52 30.07 -10.09
CA SER A 490 1.31 31.52 -10.34
C SER A 490 1.06 32.32 -9.05
N LYS A 491 0.66 31.63 -7.98
CA LYS A 491 0.34 32.21 -6.66
C LYS A 491 1.45 31.97 -5.63
N ALA A 492 2.34 31.00 -5.88
CA ALA A 492 3.44 30.65 -4.99
C ALA A 492 4.71 31.44 -5.33
N PRO A 493 5.64 31.64 -4.37
CA PRO A 493 6.97 32.14 -4.66
C PRO A 493 7.72 31.23 -5.65
N VAL A 494 8.58 31.82 -6.49
CA VAL A 494 9.44 31.04 -7.39
C VAL A 494 10.44 30.26 -6.55
N ILE A 495 10.46 28.94 -6.73
CA ILE A 495 11.38 28.03 -6.05
C ILE A 495 12.56 27.76 -6.97
N HIS A 496 13.77 28.00 -6.48
CA HIS A 496 15.01 27.75 -7.22
C HIS A 496 15.77 26.60 -6.57
N TYR A 497 16.34 25.71 -7.37
CA TYR A 497 17.20 24.63 -6.90
C TYR A 497 18.41 24.47 -7.81
N LYS A 498 19.48 23.85 -7.30
CA LYS A 498 20.74 23.68 -8.02
C LYS A 498 20.91 22.25 -8.49
N VAL A 499 21.23 22.09 -9.76
CA VAL A 499 21.55 20.80 -10.39
C VAL A 499 23.01 20.80 -10.82
N ALA A 500 23.78 19.76 -10.46
CA ALA A 500 25.11 19.60 -11.02
C ALA A 500 25.02 19.04 -12.44
N LEU A 501 25.62 19.73 -13.41
CA LEU A 501 25.80 19.19 -14.76
C LEU A 501 27.05 18.30 -14.85
N ASN A 502 28.05 18.59 -14.02
CA ASN A 502 29.27 17.81 -13.85
C ASN A 502 29.91 18.19 -12.49
N GLU A 503 31.05 17.56 -12.15
CA GLU A 503 31.77 17.75 -10.88
C GLU A 503 32.13 19.22 -10.53
N SER A 504 32.06 20.14 -11.50
CA SER A 504 32.52 21.53 -11.35
C SER A 504 31.46 22.59 -11.68
N THR A 505 30.32 22.22 -12.25
CA THR A 505 29.30 23.17 -12.71
C THR A 505 27.93 22.85 -12.14
N THR A 506 27.37 23.83 -11.43
CA THR A 506 26.00 23.81 -10.94
C THR A 506 25.17 24.82 -11.71
N VAL A 507 23.99 24.43 -12.18
CA VAL A 507 23.03 25.32 -12.82
C VAL A 507 21.81 25.45 -11.93
N GLU A 508 21.34 26.69 -11.79
CA GLU A 508 20.09 27.00 -11.09
C GLU A 508 18.90 26.75 -12.01
N ARG A 509 17.90 26.05 -11.49
CA ARG A 509 16.66 25.68 -12.19
C ARG A 509 15.47 26.17 -11.36
N VAL A 510 14.36 26.45 -12.04
CA VAL A 510 13.08 26.76 -11.39
C VAL A 510 12.35 25.45 -11.13
N TYR A 511 11.92 25.22 -9.89
CA TYR A 511 11.11 24.06 -9.53
C TYR A 511 9.65 24.31 -9.87
N LYS A 512 9.10 23.43 -10.70
CA LYS A 512 7.68 23.41 -11.08
C LYS A 512 7.30 21.99 -11.46
N SER A 513 6.46 21.37 -10.65
CA SER A 513 6.05 19.97 -10.80
C SER A 513 4.64 19.78 -10.23
N PRO A 514 3.86 18.81 -10.72
CA PRO A 514 2.64 18.38 -10.05
C PRO A 514 2.87 17.76 -8.66
N ILE A 515 4.08 17.26 -8.38
CA ILE A 515 4.47 16.85 -7.04
C ILE A 515 4.93 18.11 -6.28
N GLY A 516 4.17 18.55 -5.29
CA GLY A 516 4.50 19.74 -4.53
C GLY A 516 5.75 19.59 -3.64
N PRO A 517 6.35 20.71 -3.18
CA PRO A 517 7.53 20.66 -2.32
C PRO A 517 7.28 19.99 -0.96
N GLY A 518 6.09 20.07 -0.39
CA GLY A 518 5.75 19.36 0.85
C GLY A 518 5.74 17.85 0.64
N ILE A 519 5.12 17.38 -0.44
CA ILE A 519 5.08 15.96 -0.82
C ILE A 519 6.48 15.44 -1.16
N LEU A 520 7.31 16.21 -1.86
CA LEU A 520 8.72 15.87 -2.06
C LEU A 520 9.48 15.72 -0.73
N ARG A 521 9.24 16.64 0.21
CA ARG A 521 9.89 16.58 1.53
C ARG A 521 9.48 15.32 2.31
N MET A 522 8.27 14.82 2.10
CA MET A 522 7.81 13.55 2.68
C MET A 522 8.54 12.37 2.03
N LEU A 523 8.73 12.38 0.70
CA LEU A 523 9.54 11.39 -0.01
C LEU A 523 11.00 11.37 0.49
N ASP A 524 11.60 12.56 0.67
CA ASP A 524 12.95 12.69 1.24
C ASP A 524 13.01 12.09 2.65
N ALA A 525 12.02 12.42 3.51
CA ALA A 525 11.99 11.95 4.89
C ALA A 525 11.93 10.42 4.99
N ILE A 526 11.16 9.76 4.13
CA ILE A 526 11.10 8.28 4.12
C ILE A 526 12.34 7.63 3.48
N GLY A 527 13.15 8.39 2.73
CA GLY A 527 14.47 7.96 2.25
C GLY A 527 14.68 7.97 0.74
N TYR A 528 13.76 8.54 -0.05
CA TYR A 528 14.07 8.86 -1.45
C TYR A 528 15.04 10.03 -1.52
N VAL A 529 15.70 10.18 -2.67
CA VAL A 529 16.51 11.36 -2.97
C VAL A 529 15.73 12.21 -3.96
N THR A 530 15.42 13.46 -3.64
CA THR A 530 14.68 14.35 -4.55
C THR A 530 15.54 15.50 -5.06
N VAL A 531 15.03 16.23 -6.05
CA VAL A 531 15.69 17.41 -6.63
C VAL A 531 15.83 18.58 -5.66
N LEU A 532 15.05 18.60 -4.57
CA LEU A 532 15.12 19.66 -3.54
C LEU A 532 16.06 19.30 -2.37
N ASP A 533 16.46 18.03 -2.27
CA ASP A 533 17.51 17.56 -1.36
C ASP A 533 18.91 17.96 -1.88
N GLY A 534 19.37 19.11 -1.42
CA GLY A 534 20.67 19.68 -1.81
C GLY A 534 21.89 18.94 -1.25
N SER A 535 21.70 17.91 -0.42
CA SER A 535 22.80 17.10 0.12
C SER A 535 23.37 16.09 -0.89
N HIS A 536 22.66 15.86 -2.00
CA HIS A 536 22.94 14.77 -2.95
C HIS A 536 23.09 15.23 -4.40
N THR A 537 23.67 16.42 -4.62
CA THR A 537 23.85 17.04 -5.96
C THR A 537 24.78 16.31 -6.95
N ASN A 538 25.37 15.16 -6.60
CA ASN A 538 26.30 14.43 -7.49
C ASN A 538 25.63 13.50 -8.52
N TYR A 539 24.31 13.54 -8.68
CA TYR A 539 23.64 12.82 -9.76
C TYR A 539 23.69 13.65 -11.04
N SER A 540 24.38 13.14 -12.06
CA SER A 540 24.31 13.69 -13.41
C SER A 540 22.90 13.46 -13.94
N VAL A 541 22.07 14.50 -13.92
CA VAL A 541 20.77 14.47 -14.59
C VAL A 541 21.03 14.46 -16.10
N PRO A 542 20.44 13.54 -16.89
CA PRO A 542 20.45 13.66 -18.34
C PRO A 542 19.87 15.01 -18.72
N VAL A 543 20.63 15.83 -19.45
CA VAL A 543 20.16 17.12 -19.94
C VAL A 543 19.04 16.86 -20.94
N TYR A 544 17.79 16.94 -20.48
CA TYR A 544 16.64 16.91 -21.38
C TYR A 544 16.47 18.31 -21.95
N ASN A 545 16.67 18.44 -23.26
CA ASN A 545 16.42 19.68 -23.99
C ASN A 545 14.90 19.92 -24.01
N ASP A 546 14.45 20.78 -23.12
CA ASP A 546 13.13 21.39 -23.23
C ASP A 546 13.20 22.38 -24.40
N GLY A 547 12.81 21.92 -25.59
CA GLY A 547 13.20 22.55 -26.85
C GLY A 547 12.20 22.37 -27.98
N SER A 548 10.97 22.84 -27.79
CA SER A 548 10.19 23.38 -28.92
C SER A 548 10.84 24.71 -29.34
N GLY A 549 11.73 24.67 -30.31
CA GLY A 549 12.40 25.86 -30.83
C GLY A 549 13.15 25.58 -32.12
N SER A 550 12.57 26.01 -33.23
CA SER A 550 13.16 26.06 -34.57
C SER A 550 14.44 26.88 -34.64
N GLY A 551 15.44 26.42 -35.40
CA GLY A 551 16.53 27.27 -35.87
C GLY A 551 17.73 26.48 -36.37
N ASP A 552 17.93 26.52 -37.69
CA ASP A 552 19.18 26.14 -38.37
C ASP A 552 20.40 26.84 -37.75
N ASP A 553 21.53 26.14 -37.65
CA ASP A 553 22.76 26.51 -38.39
C ASP A 553 23.95 25.58 -38.11
N ASP A 554 24.79 25.57 -39.14
CA ASP A 554 25.92 24.73 -39.50
C ASP A 554 27.22 24.84 -38.65
N VAL A 555 28.01 23.75 -38.74
CA VAL A 555 29.50 23.69 -38.84
C VAL A 555 30.40 23.93 -37.59
N GLY A 556 31.29 22.95 -37.33
CA GLY A 556 32.73 23.25 -37.16
C GLY A 556 33.53 22.66 -35.98
N ASN A 557 34.03 21.43 -36.16
CA ASN A 557 35.43 20.98 -36.01
C ASN A 557 36.23 21.02 -34.67
N SER A 558 36.87 19.85 -34.42
CA SER A 558 38.27 19.55 -34.04
C SER A 558 38.84 19.72 -32.61
N ASP A 559 39.41 18.59 -32.18
CA ASP A 559 40.74 18.35 -31.59
C ASP A 559 40.99 18.32 -30.06
N ASP A 560 41.31 17.10 -29.63
CA ASP A 560 42.51 16.63 -28.91
C ASP A 560 42.94 17.27 -27.57
N GLY A 561 43.06 16.41 -26.54
CA GLY A 561 43.93 16.67 -25.39
C GLY A 561 43.70 15.81 -24.15
N HIS A 562 44.17 14.57 -24.15
CA HIS A 562 44.61 13.86 -22.92
C HIS A 562 46.01 14.40 -22.49
N PRO A 563 46.57 14.17 -21.27
CA PRO A 563 46.18 13.16 -20.26
C PRO A 563 46.34 13.61 -18.76
N GLY A 564 45.89 12.74 -17.84
CA GLY A 564 46.73 12.36 -16.69
C GLY A 564 46.13 12.41 -15.29
N GLY A 565 46.16 11.26 -14.61
CA GLY A 565 46.57 11.19 -13.20
C GLY A 565 45.54 10.76 -12.15
N GLU A 566 45.02 9.53 -12.23
CA GLU A 566 44.27 8.92 -11.13
C GLU A 566 45.14 8.66 -9.90
N ARG A 567 44.79 9.28 -8.77
CA ARG A 567 45.21 8.87 -7.43
C ARG A 567 44.03 8.23 -6.71
N HIS A 568 44.06 6.90 -6.62
CA HIS A 568 43.22 6.15 -5.68
C HIS A 568 43.48 6.62 -4.25
N ARG A 569 42.49 7.26 -3.62
CA ARG A 569 42.47 7.47 -2.17
C ARG A 569 41.47 6.48 -1.56
N LYS A 570 42.03 5.47 -0.90
CA LYS A 570 41.31 4.52 -0.04
C LYS A 570 40.50 5.30 1.00
N GLN A 571 39.19 5.11 1.01
CA GLN A 571 38.36 5.50 2.15
C GLN A 571 38.67 4.55 3.32
N GLN A 572 39.08 5.12 4.44
CA GLN A 572 39.16 4.42 5.73
C GLN A 572 37.82 4.56 6.46
N PRO A 573 37.41 3.53 7.24
CA PRO A 573 36.11 3.48 7.88
C PRO A 573 36.12 4.33 9.15
N TYR A 574 35.01 4.98 9.48
CA TYR A 574 34.86 5.52 10.83
C TYR A 574 33.50 5.28 11.47
N ASN A 575 33.64 4.82 12.70
CA ASN A 575 32.64 4.57 13.73
C ASN A 575 32.12 5.88 14.32
N SER A 576 30.80 6.04 14.43
CA SER A 576 30.22 6.81 15.52
C SER A 576 28.80 6.37 15.87
N MET A 577 28.71 5.73 17.03
CA MET A 577 27.66 5.74 18.04
C MET A 577 26.21 5.97 17.58
N ILE A 578 25.56 4.89 17.17
CA ILE A 578 24.16 4.64 17.54
C ILE A 578 24.19 4.06 18.95
N ARG A 579 23.43 4.63 19.89
CA ARG A 579 23.10 3.92 21.13
C ARG A 579 22.43 2.63 20.72
N LYS A 580 23.14 1.51 20.84
CA LYS A 580 22.58 0.16 20.78
C LYS A 580 21.55 0.03 21.91
N THR A 581 20.32 0.43 21.68
CA THR A 581 19.20 -0.31 22.24
C THR A 581 19.37 -1.73 21.72
N LYS A 582 19.48 -2.69 22.62
CA LYS A 582 19.49 -4.10 22.22
C LYS A 582 18.21 -4.33 21.42
N ASN A 583 18.34 -4.70 20.15
CA ASN A 583 17.27 -5.25 19.32
C ASN A 583 16.69 -6.49 20.03
N SER A 584 15.70 -6.25 20.89
CA SER A 584 14.98 -7.27 21.64
C SER A 584 13.55 -7.45 21.14
N HIS A 585 13.06 -6.58 20.25
CA HIS A 585 11.76 -6.74 19.62
C HIS A 585 11.91 -7.64 18.39
N ARG A 586 12.39 -8.87 18.61
CA ARG A 586 11.91 -9.98 17.78
C ARG A 586 10.41 -10.04 18.04
N ASN A 587 9.60 -10.14 17.00
CA ASN A 587 8.16 -10.36 17.13
C ASN A 587 7.89 -11.40 18.23
N VAL A 588 7.33 -10.96 19.35
CA VAL A 588 7.02 -11.83 20.51
C VAL A 588 6.10 -12.96 20.05
N CYS A 589 5.24 -12.67 19.07
CA CYS A 589 4.38 -13.62 18.36
C CYS A 589 5.17 -14.72 17.61
N ASP A 590 6.29 -14.38 16.95
CA ASP A 590 7.10 -15.33 16.17
C ASP A 590 7.91 -16.26 17.08
N ASP A 591 8.47 -15.73 18.17
CA ASP A 591 9.20 -16.54 19.16
C ASP A 591 8.25 -17.54 19.88
N MET A 592 6.98 -17.16 20.12
CA MET A 592 5.96 -18.09 20.65
C MET A 592 5.61 -19.24 19.68
N ARG A 593 5.71 -19.02 18.36
CA ARG A 593 5.50 -20.07 17.35
C ARG A 593 6.60 -21.13 17.36
N THR A 594 7.85 -20.72 17.58
CA THR A 594 8.99 -21.65 17.77
C THR A 594 8.90 -22.48 19.06
N LEU A 595 8.16 -22.00 20.07
CA LEU A 595 7.92 -22.75 21.31
C LEU A 595 6.76 -23.76 21.16
N ALA A 596 5.70 -23.40 20.44
CA ALA A 596 4.56 -24.29 20.18
C ALA A 596 4.94 -25.51 19.30
N THR A 597 5.85 -25.33 18.34
CA THR A 597 6.35 -26.42 17.46
C THR A 597 7.36 -27.36 18.14
N LYS A 598 7.89 -26.99 19.32
CA LYS A 598 8.87 -27.80 20.09
C LYS A 598 8.26 -28.70 21.17
N GLN A 599 6.93 -28.78 21.30
CA GLN A 599 6.31 -29.75 22.20
C GLN A 599 6.39 -31.18 21.61
N LYS A 600 7.51 -31.84 21.94
CA LYS A 600 7.78 -33.26 21.69
C LYS A 600 6.64 -34.14 22.20
N THR A 601 6.20 -35.04 21.33
CA THR A 601 5.38 -36.22 21.64
C THR A 601 6.00 -36.99 22.82
N PRO A 602 5.25 -37.32 23.89
CA PRO A 602 5.80 -38.11 24.99
C PRO A 602 6.04 -39.56 24.56
N THR A 603 7.28 -39.98 24.69
CA THR A 603 7.76 -41.34 24.50
C THR A 603 7.10 -42.31 25.48
N ARG A 604 6.69 -43.45 24.92
CA ARG A 604 6.15 -44.66 25.54
C ARG A 604 7.00 -45.18 26.72
N LEU A 605 6.38 -45.44 27.88
CA LEU A 605 6.94 -46.24 28.98
C LEU A 605 5.88 -47.16 29.62
N SER A 606 5.97 -48.44 29.27
CA SER A 606 5.99 -49.63 30.14
C SER A 606 5.10 -49.74 31.41
N SER A 607 4.10 -50.62 31.28
CA SER A 607 3.56 -51.62 32.24
C SER A 607 3.32 -51.26 33.72
N GLY A 608 2.06 -51.29 34.11
CA GLY A 608 1.60 -51.52 35.48
C GLY A 608 0.14 -52.00 35.47
N THR A 609 -0.05 -53.30 35.72
CA THR A 609 -1.34 -53.98 35.76
C THR A 609 -2.14 -53.63 37.02
N THR A 610 -3.32 -53.03 36.84
CA THR A 610 -4.43 -53.16 37.81
C THR A 610 -5.77 -53.10 37.09
N LYS A 611 -6.53 -54.19 37.17
CA LYS A 611 -7.89 -54.33 36.63
C LYS A 611 -8.85 -53.43 37.40
N VAL A 612 -9.54 -52.53 36.71
CA VAL A 612 -10.80 -51.93 37.15
C VAL A 612 -11.81 -52.03 36.01
N THR A 613 -12.90 -52.75 36.28
CA THR A 613 -14.08 -52.91 35.44
C THR A 613 -14.86 -51.60 35.34
N CYS A 614 -14.98 -51.03 34.15
CA CYS A 614 -15.91 -49.93 33.85
C CYS A 614 -17.06 -50.43 32.98
N ILE A 615 -18.26 -50.30 33.54
CA ILE A 615 -19.56 -50.47 32.90
C ILE A 615 -19.78 -49.33 31.91
N TRP A 616 -20.05 -49.64 30.65
CA TRP A 616 -20.51 -48.68 29.65
C TRP A 616 -21.95 -48.24 29.99
N ARG A 617 -22.16 -46.95 30.22
CA ARG A 617 -23.48 -46.33 30.20
C ARG A 617 -23.47 -45.22 29.14
N ILE A 618 -24.07 -45.52 28.01
CA ILE A 618 -24.36 -44.58 26.92
C ILE A 618 -25.41 -43.61 27.42
N SER A 619 -25.12 -42.30 27.37
CA SER A 619 -26.06 -41.22 27.68
C SER A 619 -26.17 -40.34 26.43
N SER A 620 -27.38 -40.28 25.87
CA SER A 620 -27.71 -39.66 24.60
C SER A 620 -27.83 -38.13 24.69
N SER A 621 -27.06 -37.42 23.88
CA SER A 621 -27.29 -36.01 23.55
C SER A 621 -28.10 -35.89 22.26
N TYR A 622 -29.40 -36.19 22.32
CA TYR A 622 -30.35 -35.97 21.21
C TYR A 622 -31.50 -35.00 21.57
N SER A 623 -31.49 -34.41 22.77
CA SER A 623 -32.62 -33.61 23.27
C SER A 623 -32.54 -32.10 22.99
N VAL A 624 -31.41 -31.58 22.50
CA VAL A 624 -31.23 -30.12 22.28
C VAL A 624 -31.55 -29.72 20.84
N ILE A 625 -31.21 -30.57 19.87
CA ILE A 625 -31.44 -30.31 18.44
C ILE A 625 -32.95 -30.37 18.10
N LEU A 626 -33.72 -31.24 18.76
CA LEU A 626 -35.17 -31.34 18.54
C LEU A 626 -35.95 -30.14 19.11
N LYS A 627 -35.42 -29.47 20.15
CA LYS A 627 -36.05 -28.27 20.73
C LYS A 627 -35.81 -27.02 19.88
N LEU A 628 -34.63 -26.89 19.26
CA LEU A 628 -34.33 -25.78 18.34
C LEU A 628 -35.12 -25.90 17.02
N PHE A 629 -35.33 -27.13 16.53
CA PHE A 629 -36.11 -27.36 15.31
C PHE A 629 -37.61 -27.05 15.50
N ILE A 630 -38.16 -27.34 16.69
CA ILE A 630 -39.56 -27.02 17.02
C ILE A 630 -39.76 -25.51 17.22
N LEU A 631 -38.78 -24.78 17.76
CA LEU A 631 -38.85 -23.31 17.89
C LEU A 631 -38.76 -22.58 16.53
N CYS A 632 -37.97 -23.08 15.58
CA CYS A 632 -37.94 -22.53 14.21
C CYS A 632 -39.26 -22.74 13.46
N LEU A 633 -39.88 -23.92 13.60
CA LEU A 633 -41.17 -24.20 12.97
C LEU A 633 -42.34 -23.42 13.60
N TYR A 634 -42.24 -23.06 14.89
CA TYR A 634 -43.27 -22.26 15.56
C TYR A 634 -43.24 -20.78 15.14
N ASN A 635 -42.06 -20.21 14.87
CA ASN A 635 -41.94 -18.83 14.38
C ASN A 635 -42.32 -18.67 12.90
N PHE A 636 -42.11 -19.70 12.08
CA PHE A 636 -42.49 -19.66 10.67
C PHE A 636 -44.01 -19.74 10.45
N TYR A 637 -44.77 -20.27 11.42
CA TYR A 637 -46.23 -20.38 11.36
C TYR A 637 -46.97 -19.13 11.85
N TYR A 638 -46.26 -18.11 12.34
CA TYR A 638 -46.85 -16.84 12.80
C TYR A 638 -46.69 -15.70 11.78
N TYR A 639 -46.00 -15.95 10.66
CA TYR A 639 -45.71 -14.98 9.59
C TYR A 639 -46.27 -15.37 8.21
N LEU A 640 -47.17 -16.37 8.19
CA LEU A 640 -48.06 -16.75 7.09
C LEU A 640 -49.49 -16.77 7.64
#